data_AF-A0A800K5W7-F1
#
_entry.id   AF-A0A800K5W7-F1
#
_cell.length_a   1.000
_cell.length_b   1.000
_cell.length_c   1.000
_cell.angle_alpha   90.00
_cell.angle_beta   90.00
_cell.angle_gamma   90.00
#
_symmetry.space_group_name_H-M   'P 1'
#
loop_
_entity.id
_entity.type
_entity.pdbx_description
1 polymer ?
#
loop_
_entity_poly.entity_id
_entity_poly.type
_entity_poly.pdbx_seq_one_letter_code
_entity_poly.pdbx_strand_id
1 'polypeptide(L)'
;MRLPAALLALIVLSLPGAAQDAPRQLTAGDYARSERFLGRHTSPLVYGASVNPRWLADGRFWYRNTIPGGAEFVLVDPSARTRKRAFDHTRLAEALNAVRGPAPADRTFSELDLPVRDLTFTGEPLRDEVISLLLNDGSRYVCVVTSYLCESAAAAPNGGASPGRASPGASPDGSMVAFIRDHDLWVRDVETGLETRLTTDGEEDFGYATNNAGWTRSDRPVLKWSPDSRKIATFQHDSRGVGMMYLVNTKVGHPELSAWRYPLPVDSVIFRISRIVIDLDRAAADRVVRFDMPPDQHRSTCSDHVVCGGTFGDVEWAADSESLVFVSSSRDHKRAQVRFADVSTGEVTDLFEEVQQTFFESNGWRFLSESNEILWFSQRANWGHLYLYDSETGALKNQVTSGDWNVLDILEVDERARVLTARGSEREPGDPYFQYFYQIGLDDGVVTLLTPDSANHTASFSPDGAYMVDSYSTPTVPPVTVLRDRSGRSLITVEEADISGLLDAGWQPPMPFTVKARDGVTDLHGLLFRPMDFDENGTYPVVNYLYPGPQSGSVGSRSFRASHRDLQSIAELGFVVIELDAMGTPGRSKRFHDAYYGNMGDNGLPDQMAGIRQLGARHSWIDTENVGIYGHSGGGYAAADAIMRYPDFYDVAVSQAGNHDNRNYEDDWGEKWQGLLEVNPDGTTNYDNQANHLLADNLQGKLLIAHGTMDSNVPPSNTMLVANALIEANKDFDLIMMPNRSHGFGNEPYMMRRRWDYFVRHLLGAEPPQGYEIGNLRIPIG
;
A
#
# COMPACT_ATOMS: atom_id res chain seq x y z
N MET A 1 48.24 -60.42 -66.16
CA MET A 1 48.57 -59.21 -65.38
C MET A 1 47.67 -58.11 -65.93
N ARG A 2 46.48 -57.76 -65.39
CA ARG A 2 46.13 -57.13 -64.08
C ARG A 2 47.06 -55.94 -63.81
N LEU A 3 46.67 -54.65 -63.74
CA LEU A 3 45.40 -53.96 -63.43
C LEU A 3 45.30 -52.58 -64.16
N PRO A 4 44.12 -51.91 -64.16
CA PRO A 4 43.82 -50.70 -64.92
C PRO A 4 43.86 -49.39 -64.10
N ALA A 5 43.73 -48.27 -64.83
CA ALA A 5 43.71 -46.88 -64.38
C ALA A 5 42.56 -46.57 -63.39
N ALA A 6 42.85 -45.78 -62.36
CA ALA A 6 41.88 -45.26 -61.41
C ALA A 6 41.60 -43.76 -61.65
N LEU A 7 40.33 -43.46 -61.87
CA LEU A 7 39.70 -42.14 -61.93
C LEU A 7 39.76 -41.48 -60.53
N LEU A 8 40.24 -40.23 -60.44
CA LEU A 8 40.08 -39.40 -59.24
C LEU A 8 38.71 -38.71 -59.30
N ALA A 9 37.77 -39.11 -58.45
CA ALA A 9 36.52 -38.40 -58.21
C ALA A 9 36.72 -37.42 -57.05
N LEU A 10 36.61 -36.12 -57.33
CA LEU A 10 36.48 -35.07 -56.32
C LEU A 10 35.07 -35.16 -55.71
N ILE A 11 34.96 -35.62 -54.48
CA ILE A 11 33.72 -35.54 -53.69
C ILE A 11 33.74 -34.18 -52.98
N VAL A 12 32.91 -33.25 -53.45
CA VAL A 12 32.56 -32.02 -52.72
C VAL A 12 31.51 -32.41 -51.68
N LEU A 13 31.93 -32.49 -50.41
CA LEU A 13 31.04 -32.61 -49.27
C LEU A 13 30.34 -31.25 -49.04
N SER A 14 29.14 -31.11 -49.58
CA SER A 14 28.22 -30.03 -49.21
C SER A 14 27.66 -30.33 -47.81
N LEU A 15 28.24 -29.69 -46.79
CA LEU A 15 27.64 -29.60 -45.46
C LEU A 15 26.32 -28.81 -45.60
N PRO A 16 25.17 -29.31 -45.11
CA PRO A 16 24.00 -28.47 -44.96
C PRO A 16 24.32 -27.45 -43.87
N GLY A 17 24.47 -26.18 -44.25
CA GLY A 17 24.50 -25.09 -43.29
C GLY A 17 23.20 -25.15 -42.50
N ALA A 18 23.31 -25.27 -41.19
CA ALA A 18 22.19 -25.02 -40.31
C ALA A 18 21.71 -23.59 -40.60
N ALA A 19 20.55 -23.45 -41.24
CA ALA A 19 19.85 -22.19 -41.24
C ALA A 19 19.53 -21.90 -39.76
N GLN A 20 20.25 -20.96 -39.16
CA GLN A 20 19.76 -20.32 -37.94
C GLN A 20 18.46 -19.62 -38.35
N ASP A 21 17.32 -20.21 -37.98
CA ASP A 21 16.05 -19.52 -38.07
C ASP A 21 16.21 -18.17 -37.37
N ALA A 22 15.99 -17.08 -38.10
CA ALA A 22 16.11 -15.76 -37.52
C ALA A 22 15.16 -15.66 -36.32
N PRO A 23 15.61 -15.11 -35.17
CA PRO A 23 14.77 -15.00 -33.99
C PRO A 23 13.47 -14.28 -34.35
N ARG A 24 12.35 -14.79 -33.81
CA ARG A 24 11.01 -14.21 -34.02
C ARG A 24 11.06 -12.72 -33.70
N GLN A 25 10.70 -11.85 -34.64
CA GLN A 25 10.68 -10.41 -34.41
C GLN A 25 9.28 -9.99 -33.93
N LEU A 26 9.21 -9.41 -32.73
CA LEU A 26 8.01 -8.71 -32.28
C LEU A 26 7.97 -7.31 -32.89
N THR A 27 6.77 -6.88 -33.26
CA THR A 27 6.50 -5.61 -33.92
C THR A 27 6.04 -4.55 -32.92
N ALA A 28 6.08 -3.28 -33.33
CA ALA A 28 5.42 -2.21 -32.57
C ALA A 28 3.90 -2.45 -32.44
N GLY A 29 3.29 -3.21 -33.35
CA GLY A 29 1.88 -3.61 -33.25
C GLY A 29 1.62 -4.59 -32.10
N ASP A 30 2.55 -5.51 -31.83
CA ASP A 30 2.45 -6.46 -30.71
C ASP A 30 2.58 -5.75 -29.35
N TYR A 31 3.52 -4.80 -29.26
CA TYR A 31 3.66 -3.95 -28.08
C TYR A 31 2.46 -3.02 -27.91
N ALA A 32 1.91 -2.48 -28.99
CA ALA A 32 0.70 -1.67 -28.96
C ALA A 32 -0.53 -2.48 -28.52
N ARG A 33 -0.63 -3.76 -28.92
CA ARG A 33 -1.66 -4.67 -28.39
C ARG A 33 -1.49 -4.87 -26.88
N SER A 34 -0.28 -5.17 -26.44
CA SER A 34 0.06 -5.38 -25.03
C SER A 34 -0.23 -4.15 -24.16
N GLU A 35 0.10 -2.96 -24.67
CA GLU A 35 -0.15 -1.68 -24.01
C GLU A 35 -1.64 -1.43 -23.74
N ARG A 36 -2.56 -1.92 -24.58
CA ARG A 36 -4.02 -1.71 -24.41
C ARG A 36 -4.58 -2.26 -23.10
N PHE A 37 -3.88 -3.19 -22.45
CA PHE A 37 -4.30 -3.79 -21.18
C PHE A 37 -3.74 -3.09 -19.93
N LEU A 38 -2.99 -1.99 -20.11
CA LEU A 38 -2.61 -1.12 -19.01
C LEU A 38 -3.82 -0.34 -18.49
N GLY A 39 -3.85 -0.07 -17.18
CA GLY A 39 -5.00 0.58 -16.51
C GLY A 39 -5.47 1.88 -17.17
N ARG A 40 -4.57 2.70 -17.72
CA ARG A 40 -4.97 3.94 -18.43
C ARG A 40 -5.86 3.73 -19.65
N HIS A 41 -5.89 2.51 -20.20
CA HIS A 41 -6.68 2.12 -21.36
C HIS A 41 -7.90 1.28 -20.98
N THR A 42 -7.80 0.46 -19.93
CA THR A 42 -8.92 -0.39 -19.50
C THR A 42 -9.84 0.29 -18.48
N SER A 43 -9.31 1.13 -17.57
CA SER A 43 -10.13 1.82 -16.56
C SER A 43 -11.21 2.75 -17.15
N PRO A 44 -10.96 3.49 -18.25
CA PRO A 44 -12.00 4.30 -18.90
C PRO A 44 -13.15 3.48 -19.51
N LEU A 45 -13.01 2.17 -19.66
CA LEU A 45 -14.01 1.27 -20.25
C LEU A 45 -14.94 0.63 -19.21
N VAL A 46 -14.80 1.03 -17.94
CA VAL A 46 -15.55 0.50 -16.82
C VAL A 46 -16.34 1.62 -16.16
N TYR A 47 -17.66 1.46 -16.10
CA TYR A 47 -18.59 2.42 -15.50
C TYR A 47 -19.20 1.85 -14.22
N GLY A 48 -19.62 2.70 -13.29
CA GLY A 48 -20.28 2.25 -12.04
C GLY A 48 -19.41 1.45 -11.06
N ALA A 49 -18.13 1.19 -11.37
CA ALA A 49 -17.31 0.26 -10.58
C ALA A 49 -16.66 0.84 -9.32
N SER A 50 -16.73 2.15 -9.10
CA SER A 50 -16.12 2.79 -7.94
C SER A 50 -17.09 3.78 -7.32
N VAL A 51 -17.58 3.48 -6.12
CA VAL A 51 -18.36 4.39 -5.29
C VAL A 51 -17.49 4.84 -4.13
N ASN A 52 -17.06 6.10 -4.15
CA ASN A 52 -16.31 6.73 -3.06
C ASN A 52 -17.26 7.71 -2.34
N PRO A 53 -18.06 7.25 -1.37
CA PRO A 53 -19.09 8.08 -0.75
C PRO A 53 -18.48 9.21 0.07
N ARG A 54 -19.04 10.41 -0.10
CA ARG A 54 -18.76 11.60 0.69
C ARG A 54 -19.97 11.86 1.58
N TRP A 55 -19.91 11.35 2.81
CA TRP A 55 -20.98 11.50 3.78
C TRP A 55 -21.14 12.96 4.21
N LEU A 56 -22.40 13.38 4.32
CA LEU A 56 -22.85 14.64 4.86
C LEU A 56 -23.26 14.46 6.32
N ALA A 57 -23.30 15.55 7.08
CA ALA A 57 -23.64 15.53 8.50
C ALA A 57 -25.06 15.02 8.79
N ASP A 58 -25.97 15.13 7.82
CA ASP A 58 -27.36 14.64 7.93
C ASP A 58 -27.52 13.15 7.54
N GLY A 59 -26.41 12.43 7.31
CA GLY A 59 -26.42 11.02 6.97
C GLY A 59 -26.66 10.73 5.48
N ARG A 60 -26.84 11.74 4.62
CA ARG A 60 -26.83 11.55 3.16
C ARG A 60 -25.39 11.46 2.66
N PHE A 61 -25.18 11.01 1.42
CA PHE A 61 -23.86 11.05 0.81
C PHE A 61 -23.93 11.30 -0.68
N TRP A 62 -22.86 11.87 -1.22
CA TRP A 62 -22.69 12.02 -2.66
C TRP A 62 -21.43 11.31 -3.15
N TYR A 63 -21.38 10.99 -4.44
CA TYR A 63 -20.18 10.49 -5.09
C TYR A 63 -20.16 10.90 -6.56
N ARG A 64 -18.97 10.86 -7.17
CA ARG A 64 -18.79 11.00 -8.61
C ARG A 64 -18.87 9.62 -9.25
N ASN A 65 -19.80 9.44 -10.18
CA ASN A 65 -19.93 8.21 -10.96
C ASN A 65 -19.40 8.43 -12.38
N THR A 66 -18.52 7.56 -12.85
CA THR A 66 -18.05 7.60 -14.24
C THR A 66 -19.07 6.90 -15.12
N ILE A 67 -19.52 7.57 -16.18
CA ILE A 67 -20.51 7.09 -17.14
C ILE A 67 -20.03 7.35 -18.57
N PRO A 68 -20.65 6.76 -19.62
CA PRO A 68 -20.28 7.06 -21.00
C PRO A 68 -20.29 8.57 -21.28
N GLY A 69 -19.20 9.09 -21.85
CA GLY A 69 -19.05 10.51 -22.18
C GLY A 69 -18.54 11.42 -21.06
N GLY A 70 -18.39 10.95 -19.81
CA GLY A 70 -17.82 11.75 -18.72
C GLY A 70 -18.18 11.25 -17.33
N ALA A 71 -18.81 12.09 -16.51
CA ALA A 71 -19.26 11.72 -15.17
C ALA A 71 -20.52 12.43 -14.74
N GLU A 72 -21.30 11.75 -13.90
CA GLU A 72 -22.37 12.35 -13.13
C GLU A 72 -21.99 12.46 -11.64
N PHE A 73 -22.72 13.33 -10.94
CA PHE A 73 -22.60 13.51 -9.49
C PHE A 73 -23.91 13.03 -8.90
N VAL A 74 -23.84 12.00 -8.06
CA VAL A 74 -24.99 11.31 -7.51
C VAL A 74 -25.13 11.69 -6.05
N LEU A 75 -26.36 11.98 -5.62
CA LEU A 75 -26.74 12.14 -4.22
C LEU A 75 -27.65 10.98 -3.82
N VAL A 76 -27.30 10.35 -2.71
CA VAL A 76 -28.05 9.24 -2.12
C VAL A 76 -28.59 9.68 -0.77
N ASP A 77 -29.88 9.43 -0.57
CA ASP A 77 -30.55 9.59 0.72
C ASP A 77 -30.90 8.21 1.27
N PRO A 78 -30.16 7.74 2.30
CA PRO A 78 -30.42 6.44 2.92
C PRO A 78 -31.81 6.31 3.55
N SER A 79 -32.31 7.37 4.17
CA SER A 79 -33.60 7.37 4.86
C SER A 79 -34.76 7.26 3.87
N ALA A 80 -34.68 8.02 2.77
CA ALA A 80 -35.65 7.99 1.69
C ALA A 80 -35.42 6.84 0.69
N ARG A 81 -34.27 6.16 0.77
CA ARG A 81 -33.83 5.09 -0.14
C ARG A 81 -33.81 5.54 -1.59
N THR A 82 -33.27 6.75 -1.83
CA THR A 82 -33.22 7.33 -3.17
C THR A 82 -31.79 7.48 -3.65
N ARG A 83 -31.59 7.25 -4.96
CA ARG A 83 -30.38 7.56 -5.72
C ARG A 83 -30.80 8.50 -6.86
N LYS A 84 -30.29 9.73 -6.87
CA LYS A 84 -30.61 10.73 -7.92
C LYS A 84 -29.37 11.53 -8.29
N ARG A 85 -29.36 12.16 -9.48
CA ARG A 85 -28.35 13.19 -9.76
C ARG A 85 -28.44 14.29 -8.69
N ALA A 86 -27.29 14.73 -8.20
CA ALA A 86 -27.17 15.75 -7.17
C ALA A 86 -27.77 17.10 -7.60
N PHE A 87 -27.76 17.37 -8.91
CA PHE A 87 -28.28 18.57 -9.57
C PHE A 87 -28.52 18.29 -11.07
N ASP A 88 -29.09 19.26 -11.79
CA ASP A 88 -29.13 19.29 -13.26
C ASP A 88 -27.77 19.76 -13.79
N HIS A 89 -27.01 18.81 -14.31
CA HIS A 89 -25.65 19.03 -14.81
C HIS A 89 -25.57 20.03 -15.96
N THR A 90 -26.56 20.05 -16.86
CA THR A 90 -26.60 20.96 -18.01
C THR A 90 -26.76 22.39 -17.52
N ARG A 91 -27.76 22.62 -16.66
CA ARG A 91 -28.01 23.96 -16.12
C ARG A 91 -26.86 24.45 -15.24
N LEU A 92 -26.21 23.55 -14.50
CA LEU A 92 -25.04 23.91 -13.71
C LEU A 92 -23.83 24.27 -14.59
N ALA A 93 -23.55 23.51 -15.64
CA ALA A 93 -22.48 23.81 -16.58
C ALA A 93 -22.70 25.18 -17.24
N GLU A 94 -23.92 25.48 -17.68
CA GLU A 94 -24.32 26.78 -18.23
C GLU A 94 -24.08 27.92 -17.22
N ALA A 95 -24.51 27.74 -15.98
CA ALA A 95 -24.34 28.73 -14.92
C ALA A 95 -22.85 28.99 -14.59
N LEU A 96 -22.04 27.93 -14.50
CA LEU A 96 -20.61 28.06 -14.25
C LEU A 96 -19.88 28.75 -15.42
N ASN A 97 -20.23 28.41 -16.66
CA ASN A 97 -19.68 29.08 -17.84
C ASN A 97 -20.07 30.56 -17.89
N ALA A 98 -21.30 30.91 -17.48
CA ALA A 98 -21.76 32.30 -17.42
C ALA A 98 -20.95 33.13 -16.41
N VAL A 99 -20.61 32.57 -15.25
CA VAL A 99 -19.80 33.24 -14.22
C VAL A 99 -18.33 33.32 -14.62
N ARG A 100 -17.77 32.24 -15.19
CA ARG A 100 -16.36 32.17 -15.58
C ARG A 100 -16.03 33.10 -16.76
N GLY A 101 -17.02 33.38 -17.61
CA GLY A 101 -16.83 34.16 -18.83
C GLY A 101 -16.24 33.34 -19.99
N PRO A 102 -15.91 33.99 -21.12
CA PRO A 102 -15.48 33.30 -22.34
C PRO A 102 -14.22 32.46 -22.13
N ALA A 103 -14.29 31.17 -22.46
CA ALA A 103 -13.17 30.24 -22.44
C ALA A 103 -13.02 29.51 -23.79
N PRO A 104 -11.81 29.05 -24.13
CA PRO A 104 -11.61 28.08 -25.21
C PRO A 104 -12.51 26.84 -25.04
N ALA A 105 -12.90 26.20 -26.15
CA ALA A 105 -13.85 25.08 -26.13
C ALA A 105 -13.38 23.88 -25.28
N ASP A 106 -12.06 23.65 -25.21
CA ASP A 106 -11.42 22.63 -24.35
C ASP A 106 -11.38 23.01 -22.86
N ARG A 107 -11.90 24.18 -22.51
CA ARG A 107 -11.99 24.69 -21.13
C ARG A 107 -13.42 25.10 -20.76
N THR A 108 -14.39 24.90 -21.64
CA THR A 108 -15.81 25.15 -21.36
C THR A 108 -16.39 23.95 -20.63
N PHE A 109 -17.12 24.19 -19.54
CA PHE A 109 -17.79 23.12 -18.81
C PHE A 109 -18.95 22.55 -19.63
N SER A 110 -19.16 21.24 -19.57
CA SER A 110 -20.30 20.56 -20.20
C SER A 110 -21.06 19.70 -19.18
N GLU A 111 -22.22 19.17 -19.57
CA GLU A 111 -23.05 18.33 -18.69
C GLU A 111 -22.24 17.21 -18.01
N LEU A 112 -21.42 16.49 -18.76
CA LEU A 112 -20.68 15.33 -18.25
C LEU A 112 -19.20 15.63 -17.95
N ASP A 113 -18.74 16.85 -18.22
CA ASP A 113 -17.37 17.30 -17.98
C ASP A 113 -17.34 18.48 -17.02
N LEU A 114 -17.79 18.21 -15.79
CA LEU A 114 -17.65 19.11 -14.66
C LEU A 114 -16.44 18.67 -13.82
N PRO A 115 -15.36 19.48 -13.74
CA PRO A 115 -14.14 19.11 -13.02
C PRO A 115 -14.27 19.36 -11.52
N VAL A 116 -15.38 18.93 -10.91
CA VAL A 116 -15.64 19.10 -9.48
C VAL A 116 -14.75 18.14 -8.70
N ARG A 117 -13.88 18.74 -7.88
CA ARG A 117 -13.02 18.05 -6.90
C ARG A 117 -13.76 17.80 -5.60
N ASP A 118 -14.56 18.78 -5.16
CA ASP A 118 -15.35 18.69 -3.93
C ASP A 118 -16.70 19.39 -4.09
N LEU A 119 -17.70 18.84 -3.42
CA LEU A 119 -19.08 19.30 -3.43
C LEU A 119 -19.59 19.29 -2.00
N THR A 120 -20.03 20.44 -1.51
CA THR A 120 -20.67 20.55 -0.20
C THR A 120 -22.04 21.18 -0.35
N PHE A 121 -23.03 20.63 0.34
CA PHE A 121 -24.35 21.21 0.45
C PHE A 121 -24.35 22.20 1.62
N THR A 122 -24.98 23.35 1.43
CA THR A 122 -24.97 24.45 2.41
C THR A 122 -26.39 24.94 2.70
N GLY A 123 -26.66 25.27 3.96
CA GLY A 123 -27.95 25.72 4.47
C GLY A 123 -28.21 25.16 5.87
N GLU A 124 -28.89 25.91 6.72
CA GLU A 124 -29.34 25.44 8.04
C GLU A 124 -30.88 25.54 8.13
N PRO A 125 -31.62 24.40 8.18
CA PRO A 125 -31.13 23.03 8.01
C PRO A 125 -30.57 22.82 6.59
N LEU A 126 -29.78 21.76 6.35
CA LEU A 126 -29.22 21.42 5.03
C LEU A 126 -30.35 21.41 3.99
N ARG A 127 -30.38 22.45 3.14
CA ARG A 127 -31.31 22.53 2.01
C ARG A 127 -30.55 22.14 0.77
N ASP A 128 -31.16 21.29 -0.06
CA ASP A 128 -30.70 20.94 -1.43
C ASP A 128 -30.77 22.15 -2.37
N GLU A 129 -30.67 23.37 -1.86
CA GLU A 129 -30.90 24.61 -2.58
C GLU A 129 -29.60 25.32 -2.89
N VAL A 130 -28.54 25.14 -2.08
CA VAL A 130 -27.25 25.81 -2.28
C VAL A 130 -26.10 24.81 -2.18
N ILE A 131 -25.27 24.77 -3.22
CA ILE A 131 -24.04 23.95 -3.26
C ILE A 131 -22.81 24.86 -3.32
N SER A 132 -21.74 24.44 -2.65
CA SER A 132 -20.40 24.97 -2.86
C SER A 132 -19.57 23.95 -3.61
N LEU A 133 -18.90 24.40 -4.67
CA LEU A 133 -18.10 23.59 -5.56
C LEU A 133 -16.65 24.04 -5.48
N LEU A 134 -15.75 23.06 -5.45
CA LEU A 134 -14.32 23.24 -5.59
C LEU A 134 -13.90 22.48 -6.85
N LEU A 135 -13.37 23.18 -7.84
CA LEU A 135 -12.94 22.55 -9.09
C LEU A 135 -11.48 22.09 -9.02
N ASN A 136 -11.07 21.26 -10.00
CA ASN A 136 -9.72 20.71 -10.10
C ASN A 136 -8.63 21.80 -10.26
N ASP A 137 -8.97 22.95 -10.85
CA ASP A 137 -8.08 24.11 -10.98
C ASP A 137 -8.01 24.98 -9.69
N GLY A 138 -8.74 24.58 -8.64
CA GLY A 138 -8.81 25.27 -7.35
C GLY A 138 -9.86 26.38 -7.28
N SER A 139 -10.55 26.69 -8.39
CA SER A 139 -11.62 27.69 -8.39
C SER A 139 -12.82 27.22 -7.55
N ARG A 140 -13.49 28.20 -6.92
CA ARG A 140 -14.62 27.96 -6.02
C ARG A 140 -15.85 28.69 -6.51
N TYR A 141 -16.99 28.01 -6.46
CA TYR A 141 -18.29 28.56 -6.83
C TYR A 141 -19.32 28.21 -5.78
N VAL A 142 -20.25 29.14 -5.52
CA VAL A 142 -21.47 28.88 -4.77
C VAL A 142 -22.63 29.00 -5.73
N CYS A 143 -23.48 27.97 -5.79
CA CYS A 143 -24.58 27.90 -6.75
C CYS A 143 -25.89 27.57 -6.03
N VAL A 144 -26.93 28.34 -6.33
CA VAL A 144 -28.29 28.04 -5.91
C VAL A 144 -28.91 27.08 -6.93
N VAL A 145 -29.05 25.79 -6.62
CA VAL A 145 -29.43 24.74 -7.59
C VAL A 145 -30.93 24.74 -7.96
N THR A 146 -31.76 25.56 -7.31
CA THR A 146 -33.15 25.76 -7.74
C THR A 146 -33.26 26.77 -8.88
N SER A 147 -32.45 27.84 -8.84
CA SER A 147 -32.41 28.90 -9.85
C SER A 147 -31.25 28.75 -10.85
N TYR A 148 -30.23 27.95 -10.51
CA TYR A 148 -28.92 27.86 -11.17
C TYR A 148 -28.22 29.21 -11.31
N LEU A 149 -28.30 30.01 -10.24
CA LEU A 149 -27.47 31.21 -10.09
C LEU A 149 -26.19 30.84 -9.36
N CYS A 150 -25.06 31.01 -10.02
CA CYS A 150 -23.74 30.78 -9.46
C CYS A 150 -23.00 32.10 -9.25
N GLU A 151 -22.14 32.14 -8.24
CA GLU A 151 -21.19 33.22 -7.99
C GLU A 151 -19.81 32.63 -7.73
N SER A 152 -18.76 33.33 -8.17
CA SER A 152 -17.40 32.96 -7.80
C SER A 152 -17.17 33.32 -6.33
N ALA A 153 -16.71 32.34 -5.57
CA ALA A 153 -16.35 32.57 -4.17
C ALA A 153 -14.88 32.94 -4.09
N ALA A 154 -14.55 34.00 -3.33
CA ALA A 154 -13.18 34.27 -2.95
C ALA A 154 -12.59 33.04 -2.24
N ALA A 155 -11.29 32.81 -2.38
CA ALA A 155 -10.60 31.87 -1.50
C ALA A 155 -10.92 32.30 -0.07
N ALA A 156 -11.60 31.44 0.70
CA ALA A 156 -11.73 31.68 2.13
C ALA A 156 -10.30 31.89 2.68
N PRO A 157 -10.09 32.79 3.66
CA PRO A 157 -8.76 33.01 4.26
C PRO A 157 -8.13 31.73 4.83
N ASN A 158 -8.90 30.67 4.97
CA ASN A 158 -8.44 29.36 5.35
C ASN A 158 -8.77 28.38 4.22
N GLY A 159 -7.75 27.65 3.75
CA GLY A 159 -7.92 26.53 2.82
C GLY A 159 -8.87 25.51 3.44
N GLY A 160 -10.15 25.64 3.12
CA GLY A 160 -11.18 24.73 3.59
C GLY A 160 -10.79 23.33 3.16
N ALA A 161 -10.38 22.55 4.15
CA ALA A 161 -10.33 21.11 4.11
C ALA A 161 -11.62 20.59 3.49
N SER A 162 -11.51 19.63 2.58
CA SER A 162 -12.66 18.77 2.29
C SER A 162 -13.23 18.24 3.61
N PRO A 163 -14.56 18.14 3.77
CA PRO A 163 -15.15 17.47 4.92
C PRO A 163 -14.50 16.09 5.04
N GLY A 164 -13.71 15.87 6.11
CA GLY A 164 -12.98 14.63 6.35
C GLY A 164 -11.44 14.67 6.28
N ARG A 165 -10.78 15.81 6.04
CA ARG A 165 -9.31 15.93 6.24
C ARG A 165 -8.93 17.22 6.96
N ALA A 166 -8.89 17.18 8.30
CA ALA A 166 -8.27 18.23 9.09
C ALA A 166 -6.87 18.57 8.54
N SER A 167 -6.49 19.85 8.55
CA SER A 167 -5.14 20.24 8.15
C SER A 167 -4.12 19.51 9.03
N PRO A 168 -2.98 19.02 8.50
CA PRO A 168 -1.98 18.38 9.32
C PRO A 168 -1.60 19.26 10.52
N GLY A 169 -1.64 18.69 11.72
CA GLY A 169 -1.39 19.42 12.97
C GLY A 169 -2.58 20.22 13.52
N ALA A 170 -3.74 20.24 12.85
CA ALA A 170 -4.93 20.93 13.36
C ALA A 170 -5.54 20.25 14.60
N SER A 171 -6.05 21.05 15.52
CA SER A 171 -6.82 20.59 16.68
C SER A 171 -8.19 20.03 16.26
N PRO A 172 -8.82 19.17 17.08
CA PRO A 172 -10.15 18.62 16.82
C PRO A 172 -11.23 19.67 16.54
N ASP A 173 -11.19 20.79 17.26
CA ASP A 173 -12.10 21.92 17.05
C ASP A 173 -11.72 22.84 15.88
N GLY A 174 -10.55 22.62 15.26
CA GLY A 174 -10.00 23.40 14.17
C GLY A 174 -9.51 24.81 14.54
N SER A 175 -9.49 25.17 15.82
CA SER A 175 -9.08 26.52 16.28
C SER A 175 -7.57 26.73 16.25
N MET A 176 -6.78 25.66 16.31
CA MET A 176 -5.32 25.70 16.40
C MET A 176 -4.68 24.80 15.34
N VAL A 177 -3.48 25.18 14.89
CA VAL A 177 -2.62 24.34 14.03
C VAL A 177 -1.21 24.29 14.59
N ALA A 178 -0.73 23.09 14.92
CA ALA A 178 0.63 22.84 15.35
C ALA A 178 1.60 22.66 14.18
N PHE A 179 2.82 23.16 14.31
CA PHE A 179 3.89 23.07 13.31
C PHE A 179 5.28 23.10 13.95
N ILE A 180 6.31 22.65 13.22
CA ILE A 180 7.70 22.68 13.66
C ILE A 180 8.40 23.92 13.09
N ARG A 181 9.16 24.63 13.93
CA ARG A 181 10.07 25.69 13.50
C ARG A 181 11.28 25.73 14.43
N ASP A 182 12.46 25.75 13.84
CA ASP A 182 13.75 25.74 14.55
C ASP A 182 13.83 24.59 15.57
N HIS A 183 13.42 23.38 15.16
CA HIS A 183 13.38 22.15 15.97
C HIS A 183 12.42 22.15 17.18
N ASP A 184 11.68 23.23 17.38
CA ASP A 184 10.66 23.35 18.40
C ASP A 184 9.25 23.21 17.84
N LEU A 185 8.32 22.83 18.72
CA LEU A 185 6.90 22.83 18.41
C LEU A 185 6.30 24.22 18.64
N TRP A 186 5.44 24.63 17.72
CA TRP A 186 4.66 25.86 17.75
C TRP A 186 3.20 25.55 17.49
N VAL A 187 2.32 26.45 17.92
CA VAL A 187 0.92 26.48 17.50
C VAL A 187 0.58 27.84 16.93
N ARG A 188 -0.33 27.84 15.96
CA ARG A 188 -0.95 29.04 15.41
C ARG A 188 -2.43 28.99 15.64
N ASP A 189 -2.97 30.03 16.25
CA ASP A 189 -4.40 30.28 16.32
C ASP A 189 -4.94 30.63 14.92
N VAL A 190 -5.95 29.90 14.47
CA VAL A 190 -6.47 29.96 13.10
C VAL A 190 -7.26 31.25 12.84
N GLU A 191 -7.88 31.83 13.87
CA GLU A 191 -8.69 33.04 13.74
C GLU A 191 -7.81 34.30 13.72
N THR A 192 -6.89 34.40 14.68
CA THR A 192 -6.04 35.57 14.92
C THR A 192 -4.73 35.53 14.15
N GLY A 193 -4.28 34.34 13.75
CA GLY A 193 -2.96 34.12 13.16
C GLY A 193 -1.80 34.22 14.16
N LEU A 194 -2.07 34.35 15.46
CA LEU A 194 -1.05 34.45 16.49
C LEU A 194 -0.28 33.12 16.61
N GLU A 195 1.03 33.18 16.47
CA GLU A 195 1.92 32.03 16.65
C GLU A 195 2.54 32.03 18.04
N THR A 196 2.44 30.90 18.74
CA THR A 196 3.00 30.68 20.07
C THR A 196 4.01 29.53 20.03
N ARG A 197 5.23 29.81 20.48
CA ARG A 197 6.27 28.79 20.69
C ARG A 197 5.91 27.94 21.91
N LEU A 198 5.88 26.62 21.74
CA LEU A 198 5.50 25.68 22.80
C LEU A 198 6.70 25.05 23.51
N THR A 199 7.79 24.81 22.79
CA THR A 199 9.06 24.28 23.33
C THR A 199 10.21 25.23 23.01
N THR A 200 11.31 25.17 23.76
CA THR A 200 12.41 26.17 23.61
C THR A 200 13.82 25.61 23.58
N ASP A 201 13.95 24.30 23.76
CA ASP A 201 15.20 23.55 23.88
C ASP A 201 15.39 22.52 22.76
N GLY A 202 14.58 22.58 21.70
CA GLY A 202 14.80 21.79 20.49
C GLY A 202 16.08 22.23 19.77
N GLU A 203 16.86 21.24 19.32
CA GLU A 203 18.06 21.47 18.51
C GLU A 203 18.12 20.48 17.33
N GLU A 204 19.05 20.69 16.40
CA GLU A 204 19.29 19.76 15.30
C GLU A 204 19.56 18.35 15.85
N ASP A 205 18.92 17.34 15.26
CA ASP A 205 18.92 15.95 15.73
C ASP A 205 18.37 15.70 17.16
N PHE A 206 17.81 16.72 17.82
CA PHE A 206 17.16 16.58 19.13
C PHE A 206 15.93 17.50 19.25
N GLY A 207 15.01 17.36 18.30
CA GLY A 207 13.84 18.23 18.12
C GLY A 207 12.52 17.61 18.58
N TYR A 208 11.46 18.40 18.58
CA TYR A 208 10.11 17.95 18.96
C TYR A 208 9.27 17.54 17.76
N ALA A 209 8.38 16.56 17.97
CA ALA A 209 7.42 16.06 16.98
C ALA A 209 8.03 15.68 15.62
N THR A 210 9.33 15.40 15.58
CA THR A 210 10.10 15.26 14.33
C THR A 210 9.68 13.99 13.58
N ASN A 211 9.26 14.16 12.33
CA ASN A 211 8.89 13.07 11.44
C ASN A 211 10.10 12.63 10.61
N ASN A 212 10.88 11.70 11.13
CA ASN A 212 11.99 11.05 10.43
C ASN A 212 12.08 9.58 10.86
N ALA A 213 11.86 8.66 9.92
CA ALA A 213 12.04 7.21 10.13
C ALA A 213 13.26 6.67 9.37
N GLY A 214 14.13 7.54 8.86
CA GLY A 214 15.19 7.17 7.93
C GLY A 214 14.66 7.10 6.49
N TRP A 215 13.75 6.17 6.19
CA TRP A 215 13.23 6.01 4.82
C TRP A 215 12.22 7.08 4.40
N THR A 216 11.46 7.59 5.37
CA THR A 216 10.50 8.69 5.21
C THR A 216 10.85 9.86 6.13
N ARG A 217 10.55 11.07 5.66
CA ARG A 217 10.76 12.32 6.39
C ARG A 217 9.78 13.39 5.95
N SER A 218 9.33 14.22 6.89
CA SER A 218 8.38 15.30 6.61
C SER A 218 8.56 16.46 7.58
N ASP A 219 8.22 17.68 7.14
CA ASP A 219 8.13 18.85 8.01
C ASP A 219 6.83 18.88 8.84
N ARG A 220 5.95 17.88 8.65
CA ARG A 220 4.70 17.76 9.41
C ARG A 220 4.99 17.21 10.81
N PRO A 221 4.49 17.86 11.88
CA PRO A 221 4.68 17.35 13.23
C PRO A 221 3.94 16.02 13.44
N VAL A 222 4.58 15.10 14.15
CA VAL A 222 3.94 13.88 14.68
C VAL A 222 3.36 14.18 16.06
N LEU A 223 2.04 14.23 16.14
CA LEU A 223 1.32 14.53 17.38
C LEU A 223 -0.10 13.94 17.38
N LYS A 224 -0.72 13.92 18.57
CA LYS A 224 -2.15 13.63 18.75
C LYS A 224 -2.73 14.62 19.76
N TRP A 225 -3.66 15.45 19.32
CA TRP A 225 -4.39 16.38 20.17
C TRP A 225 -5.32 15.64 21.15
N SER A 226 -5.51 16.21 22.33
CA SER A 226 -6.56 15.78 23.24
C SER A 226 -7.95 16.07 22.66
N PRO A 227 -9.00 15.30 23.03
CA PRO A 227 -10.37 15.50 22.56
C PRO A 227 -10.88 16.94 22.71
N ASP A 228 -10.49 17.62 23.79
CA ASP A 228 -10.88 19.01 24.08
C ASP A 228 -10.03 20.09 23.39
N SER A 229 -9.04 19.70 22.57
CA SER A 229 -8.10 20.60 21.87
C SER A 229 -7.14 21.40 22.77
N ARG A 230 -7.03 21.08 24.07
CA ARG A 230 -6.22 21.86 25.03
C ARG A 230 -4.84 21.29 25.29
N LYS A 231 -4.60 20.03 24.94
CA LYS A 231 -3.33 19.33 25.17
C LYS A 231 -2.85 18.62 23.89
N ILE A 232 -1.54 18.42 23.78
CA ILE A 232 -0.89 17.76 22.65
C ILE A 232 0.01 16.63 23.16
N ALA A 233 -0.29 15.38 22.82
CA ALA A 233 0.63 14.26 23.01
C ALA A 233 1.62 14.19 21.84
N THR A 234 2.92 14.16 22.14
CA THR A 234 4.00 14.07 21.16
C THR A 234 5.28 13.55 21.83
N PHE A 235 6.44 13.77 21.22
CA PHE A 235 7.74 13.35 21.73
C PHE A 235 8.84 14.34 21.38
N GLN A 236 9.93 14.29 22.16
CA GLN A 236 11.24 14.79 21.76
C GLN A 236 12.01 13.63 21.11
N HIS A 237 12.41 13.81 19.86
CA HIS A 237 13.11 12.83 19.06
C HIS A 237 14.61 13.01 19.25
N ASP A 238 15.31 11.97 19.70
CA ASP A 238 16.78 11.93 19.75
C ASP A 238 17.34 11.08 18.60
N SER A 239 17.95 11.77 17.63
CA SER A 239 18.69 11.18 16.52
C SER A 239 20.19 11.45 16.61
N ARG A 240 20.68 12.00 17.73
CA ARG A 240 22.11 12.27 17.92
C ARG A 240 22.87 10.95 17.99
N GLY A 241 24.01 10.90 17.31
CA GLY A 241 24.85 9.71 17.26
C GLY A 241 24.39 8.62 16.28
N VAL A 242 23.21 8.74 15.67
CA VAL A 242 22.74 7.83 14.61
C VAL A 242 23.54 8.07 13.31
N GLY A 243 23.78 7.02 12.52
CA GLY A 243 24.45 7.12 11.23
C GLY A 243 23.79 8.11 10.26
N MET A 244 24.58 8.69 9.36
CA MET A 244 24.10 9.56 8.29
C MET A 244 23.96 8.78 6.98
N MET A 245 22.86 9.01 6.27
CA MET A 245 22.68 8.60 4.88
C MET A 245 22.94 9.77 3.94
N TYR A 246 23.48 9.46 2.75
CA TYR A 246 23.86 10.45 1.75
C TYR A 246 23.33 10.06 0.38
N LEU A 247 22.67 11.00 -0.29
CA LEU A 247 22.30 10.89 -1.70
C LEU A 247 22.78 12.15 -2.43
N VAL A 248 23.18 11.99 -3.69
CA VAL A 248 23.64 13.09 -4.53
C VAL A 248 22.85 13.11 -5.83
N ASN A 249 22.27 14.26 -6.17
CA ASN A 249 21.54 14.39 -7.41
C ASN A 249 22.48 14.42 -8.62
N THR A 250 21.95 14.10 -9.79
CA THR A 250 22.65 14.16 -11.07
C THR A 250 22.25 15.44 -11.81
N LYS A 251 23.18 16.36 -12.01
CA LYS A 251 22.97 17.59 -12.80
C LYS A 251 24.28 18.07 -13.44
N VAL A 252 24.17 18.99 -14.40
CA VAL A 252 25.34 19.72 -14.92
C VAL A 252 25.84 20.67 -13.82
N GLY A 253 27.11 20.55 -13.43
CA GLY A 253 27.72 21.30 -12.32
C GLY A 253 27.89 20.45 -11.06
N HIS A 254 28.12 21.10 -9.91
CA HIS A 254 28.26 20.40 -8.63
C HIS A 254 26.93 19.82 -8.17
N PRO A 255 26.85 18.53 -7.79
CA PRO A 255 25.62 17.94 -7.28
C PRO A 255 25.22 18.56 -5.93
N GLU A 256 23.94 18.44 -5.61
CA GLU A 256 23.42 18.75 -4.28
C GLU A 256 23.46 17.48 -3.42
N LEU A 257 23.99 17.62 -2.21
CA LEU A 257 23.99 16.57 -1.21
C LEU A 257 22.67 16.63 -0.43
N SER A 258 21.96 15.51 -0.38
CA SER A 258 20.93 15.23 0.60
C SER A 258 21.55 14.36 1.70
N ALA A 259 21.67 14.90 2.91
CA ALA A 259 22.17 14.20 4.08
C ALA A 259 21.11 14.19 5.19
N TRP A 260 20.94 13.07 5.88
CA TRP A 260 20.02 12.96 7.02
C TRP A 260 20.37 11.75 7.89
N ARG A 261 19.85 11.70 9.12
CA ARG A 261 20.01 10.54 10.00
C ARG A 261 19.20 9.35 9.50
N TYR A 262 19.80 8.17 9.48
CA TYR A 262 19.19 6.93 9.03
C TYR A 262 19.80 5.77 9.82
N PRO A 263 19.07 5.17 10.78
CA PRO A 263 19.56 4.01 11.52
C PRO A 263 19.53 2.75 10.64
N LEU A 264 20.57 1.92 10.78
CA LEU A 264 20.68 0.61 10.15
C LEU A 264 20.58 -0.50 11.22
N PRO A 265 20.18 -1.75 10.89
CA PRO A 265 20.15 -2.86 11.84
C PRO A 265 21.49 -3.11 12.57
N VAL A 266 22.60 -2.73 11.95
CA VAL A 266 23.95 -2.89 12.52
C VAL A 266 24.28 -1.85 13.61
N ASP A 267 23.48 -0.79 13.74
CA ASP A 267 23.80 0.34 14.61
C ASP A 267 23.48 0.04 16.08
N SER A 268 24.42 0.38 16.97
CA SER A 268 24.19 0.31 18.42
C SER A 268 23.30 1.45 18.94
N VAL A 269 23.22 2.56 18.21
CA VAL A 269 22.41 3.74 18.51
C VAL A 269 21.41 3.93 17.39
N ILE A 270 20.13 3.87 17.73
CA ILE A 270 19.00 4.11 16.83
C ILE A 270 18.18 5.28 17.35
N PHE A 271 17.17 5.70 16.59
CA PHE A 271 16.24 6.74 17.01
C PHE A 271 15.54 6.38 18.32
N ARG A 272 15.43 7.38 19.20
CA ARG A 272 14.69 7.30 20.46
C ARG A 272 13.71 8.43 20.61
N ILE A 273 12.66 8.19 21.38
CA ILE A 273 11.63 9.18 21.66
C ILE A 273 11.44 9.33 23.17
N SER A 274 11.49 10.56 23.65
CA SER A 274 11.05 10.92 25.01
C SER A 274 9.62 11.42 24.92
N ARG A 275 8.66 10.65 25.43
CA ARG A 275 7.23 10.97 25.33
C ARG A 275 6.87 12.13 26.25
N ILE A 276 6.03 13.03 25.74
CA ILE A 276 5.58 14.22 26.45
C ILE A 276 4.12 14.54 26.15
N VAL A 277 3.53 15.33 27.04
CA VAL A 277 2.32 16.10 26.77
C VAL A 277 2.64 17.59 26.88
N ILE A 278 2.13 18.38 25.96
CA ILE A 278 2.11 19.84 26.07
C ILE A 278 0.72 20.27 26.49
N ASP A 279 0.62 20.89 27.66
CA ASP A 279 -0.62 21.41 28.23
C ASP A 279 -0.70 22.92 28.00
N LEU A 280 -1.62 23.35 27.12
CA LEU A 280 -1.73 24.75 26.71
C LEU A 280 -2.29 25.67 27.80
N ASP A 281 -2.89 25.10 28.84
CA ASP A 281 -3.44 25.87 29.97
C ASP A 281 -2.36 26.28 30.97
N ARG A 282 -1.20 25.62 30.93
CA ARG A 282 -0.09 25.90 31.82
C ARG A 282 0.73 27.10 31.36
N ALA A 283 1.36 27.74 32.34
CA ALA A 283 2.37 28.75 32.09
C ALA A 283 3.51 28.18 31.23
N ALA A 284 4.14 29.03 30.42
CA ALA A 284 5.16 28.61 29.46
C ALA A 284 6.33 27.82 30.08
N ALA A 285 6.68 28.09 31.35
CA ALA A 285 7.74 27.39 32.06
C ALA A 285 7.39 25.93 32.44
N ASP A 286 6.10 25.60 32.56
CA ASP A 286 5.62 24.34 33.14
C ASP A 286 4.70 23.54 32.17
N ARG A 287 4.55 24.00 30.91
CA ARG A 287 3.63 23.40 29.94
C ARG A 287 4.07 22.05 29.38
N VAL A 288 5.35 21.76 29.40
CA VAL A 288 5.89 20.48 28.90
C VAL A 288 5.90 19.49 30.06
N VAL A 289 4.98 18.54 30.03
CA VAL A 289 4.93 17.42 30.97
C VAL A 289 5.67 16.25 30.34
N ARG A 290 6.80 15.87 30.94
CA ARG A 290 7.57 14.69 30.52
C ARG A 290 7.12 13.48 31.30
N PHE A 291 6.99 12.36 30.62
CA PHE A 291 6.66 11.10 31.28
C PHE A 291 7.85 10.57 32.06
N ASP A 292 7.60 10.10 33.29
CA ASP A 292 8.59 9.55 34.22
C ASP A 292 8.96 8.13 33.81
N MET A 293 9.63 8.03 32.66
CA MET A 293 10.12 6.80 32.09
C MET A 293 11.37 7.06 31.24
N PRO A 294 12.21 6.04 31.02
CA PRO A 294 13.29 6.14 30.04
C PRO A 294 12.74 6.41 28.62
N PRO A 295 13.53 7.02 27.72
CA PRO A 295 13.16 7.15 26.32
C PRO A 295 12.89 5.79 25.66
N ASP A 296 11.80 5.72 24.89
CA ASP A 296 11.46 4.55 24.09
C ASP A 296 12.33 4.48 22.84
N GLN A 297 12.44 3.28 22.27
CA GLN A 297 12.89 3.14 20.88
C GLN A 297 11.83 3.74 19.95
N HIS A 298 12.26 4.31 18.83
CA HIS A 298 11.34 4.82 17.81
C HIS A 298 10.72 3.67 17.02
N ARG A 299 9.77 2.98 17.65
CA ARG A 299 9.07 1.78 17.18
C ARG A 299 7.57 1.93 17.40
N SER A 300 6.79 1.20 16.63
CA SER A 300 5.32 1.16 16.72
C SER A 300 4.82 -0.27 16.54
N THR A 301 3.63 -0.54 17.07
CA THR A 301 2.90 -1.79 16.83
C THR A 301 2.10 -1.74 15.55
N CYS A 302 1.72 -0.55 15.07
CA CYS A 302 0.78 -0.36 13.96
C CYS A 302 1.41 0.04 12.62
N SER A 303 2.71 0.31 12.57
CA SER A 303 3.44 0.63 11.34
C SER A 303 4.96 0.47 11.52
N ASP A 304 5.70 0.57 10.42
CA ASP A 304 7.17 0.67 10.33
C ASP A 304 7.73 2.05 10.73
N HIS A 305 6.94 2.79 11.52
CA HIS A 305 7.21 4.15 11.97
C HIS A 305 6.25 4.49 13.15
N VAL A 306 6.54 5.53 13.96
CA VAL A 306 5.66 6.04 15.03
C VAL A 306 4.42 6.80 14.54
N VAL A 307 4.17 6.83 13.22
CA VAL A 307 3.02 7.48 12.60
C VAL A 307 2.02 6.43 12.12
N CYS A 308 0.87 6.32 12.79
CA CYS A 308 -0.21 5.43 12.37
C CYS A 308 -1.43 6.25 11.95
N GLY A 309 -1.95 6.03 10.74
CA GLY A 309 -3.09 6.80 10.22
C GLY A 309 -2.82 8.30 10.04
N GLY A 310 -1.55 8.73 10.04
CA GLY A 310 -1.14 10.13 9.88
C GLY A 310 -1.04 10.93 11.20
N THR A 311 -1.22 10.30 12.36
CA THR A 311 -1.04 10.91 13.69
C THR A 311 0.00 10.14 14.50
N PHE A 312 0.31 10.61 15.72
CA PHE A 312 1.16 9.86 16.64
C PHE A 312 0.48 8.52 17.01
N GLY A 313 1.05 7.42 16.52
CA GLY A 313 0.54 6.05 16.71
C GLY A 313 0.73 5.55 18.13
N ASP A 314 0.03 4.46 18.48
CA ASP A 314 0.10 3.83 19.80
C ASP A 314 -0.13 4.77 20.99
N VAL A 315 -1.01 5.75 20.82
CA VAL A 315 -1.45 6.67 21.87
C VAL A 315 -2.96 6.84 21.77
N GLU A 316 -3.69 6.61 22.85
CA GLU A 316 -5.14 6.86 22.96
C GLU A 316 -5.43 7.75 24.18
N TRP A 317 -6.17 8.83 23.95
CA TRP A 317 -6.60 9.75 25.00
C TRP A 317 -7.85 9.22 25.70
N ALA A 318 -7.95 9.44 27.01
CA ALA A 318 -9.24 9.38 27.68
C ALA A 318 -10.17 10.48 27.15
N ALA A 319 -11.48 10.23 27.16
CA ALA A 319 -12.49 11.18 26.70
C ALA A 319 -12.48 12.51 27.49
N ASP A 320 -12.06 12.47 28.76
CA ASP A 320 -11.93 13.65 29.62
C ASP A 320 -10.64 14.45 29.41
N SER A 321 -9.71 13.97 28.57
CA SER A 321 -8.41 14.60 28.29
C SER A 321 -7.45 14.68 29.49
N GLU A 322 -7.67 13.90 30.55
CA GLU A 322 -6.84 13.90 31.77
C GLU A 322 -5.85 12.74 31.86
N SER A 323 -6.03 11.71 31.05
CA SER A 323 -5.10 10.58 30.97
C SER A 323 -4.94 10.07 29.54
N LEU A 324 -3.88 9.29 29.32
CA LEU A 324 -3.71 8.55 28.07
C LEU A 324 -3.20 7.14 28.34
N VAL A 325 -3.53 6.23 27.42
CA VAL A 325 -2.91 4.91 27.30
C VAL A 325 -1.99 4.95 26.10
N PHE A 326 -0.83 4.32 26.21
CA PHE A 326 0.11 4.20 25.09
C PHE A 326 0.87 2.88 25.11
N VAL A 327 1.54 2.56 24.00
CA VAL A 327 2.34 1.33 23.87
C VAL A 327 3.81 1.67 23.64
N SER A 328 4.67 1.05 24.43
CA SER A 328 6.12 1.01 24.20
C SER A 328 6.50 -0.32 23.54
N SER A 329 7.07 -0.26 22.34
CA SER A 329 7.55 -1.44 21.61
C SER A 329 9.06 -1.64 21.80
N SER A 330 9.48 -2.89 22.00
CA SER A 330 10.90 -3.23 22.01
C SER A 330 11.52 -3.09 20.62
N ARG A 331 12.84 -2.91 20.57
CA ARG A 331 13.61 -2.76 19.32
C ARG A 331 13.37 -3.91 18.33
N ASP A 332 13.27 -5.13 18.85
CA ASP A 332 13.06 -6.37 18.10
C ASP A 332 11.57 -6.67 17.81
N HIS A 333 10.66 -5.75 18.18
CA HIS A 333 9.20 -5.90 18.10
C HIS A 333 8.63 -7.11 18.84
N LYS A 334 9.37 -7.82 19.69
CA LYS A 334 8.87 -8.99 20.42
C LYS A 334 8.00 -8.65 21.62
N ARG A 335 8.10 -7.42 22.12
CA ARG A 335 7.41 -6.95 23.33
C ARG A 335 6.65 -5.67 23.04
N ALA A 336 5.39 -5.64 23.44
CA ALA A 336 4.57 -4.44 23.48
C ALA A 336 4.07 -4.25 24.91
N GLN A 337 4.60 -3.23 25.58
CA GLN A 337 4.22 -2.85 26.94
C GLN A 337 3.13 -1.79 26.87
N VAL A 338 1.93 -2.13 27.32
CA VAL A 338 0.80 -1.20 27.43
C VAL A 338 0.92 -0.45 28.76
N ARG A 339 0.81 0.88 28.69
CA ARG A 339 1.04 1.79 29.82
C ARG A 339 -0.06 2.83 29.92
N PHE A 340 -0.34 3.26 31.14
CA PHE A 340 -1.22 4.38 31.46
C PHE A 340 -0.35 5.56 31.91
N ALA A 341 -0.71 6.78 31.51
CA ALA A 341 -0.05 8.00 31.95
C ALA A 341 -1.04 9.04 32.48
N ASP A 342 -0.72 9.64 33.62
CA ASP A 342 -1.32 10.88 34.09
C ASP A 342 -0.65 12.05 33.35
N VAL A 343 -1.43 12.79 32.57
CA VAL A 343 -0.88 13.85 31.71
C VAL A 343 -0.56 15.12 32.48
N SER A 344 -0.98 15.21 33.74
CA SER A 344 -0.74 16.36 34.59
C SER A 344 0.56 16.24 35.40
N THR A 345 0.89 15.03 35.86
CA THR A 345 2.09 14.74 36.67
C THR A 345 3.22 14.15 35.84
N GLY A 346 2.89 13.45 34.75
CA GLY A 346 3.83 12.65 33.98
C GLY A 346 4.08 11.26 34.57
N GLU A 347 3.38 10.85 35.63
CA GLU A 347 3.49 9.51 36.19
C GLU A 347 3.02 8.44 35.19
N VAL A 348 3.78 7.36 35.06
CA VAL A 348 3.50 6.24 34.15
C VAL A 348 3.36 4.95 34.93
N THR A 349 2.29 4.21 34.66
CA THR A 349 2.02 2.88 35.23
C THR A 349 1.98 1.83 34.14
N ASP A 350 2.71 0.73 34.33
CA ASP A 350 2.68 -0.42 33.43
C ASP A 350 1.43 -1.27 33.72
N LEU A 351 0.61 -1.50 32.68
CA LEU A 351 -0.63 -2.25 32.80
C LEU A 351 -0.40 -3.74 32.51
N PHE A 352 -0.02 -4.07 31.28
CA PHE A 352 0.26 -5.44 30.85
C PHE A 352 1.21 -5.46 29.66
N GLU A 353 1.83 -6.61 29.42
CA GLU A 353 2.78 -6.84 28.33
C GLU A 353 2.27 -7.94 27.39
N GLU A 354 2.37 -7.71 26.08
CA GLU A 354 2.28 -8.74 25.06
C GLU A 354 3.69 -9.18 24.65
N VAL A 355 3.93 -10.49 24.66
CA VAL A 355 5.21 -11.07 24.26
C VAL A 355 5.00 -12.11 23.17
N GLN A 356 5.70 -11.94 22.04
CA GLN A 356 5.66 -12.84 20.89
C GLN A 356 7.03 -13.48 20.64
N GLN A 357 7.03 -14.69 20.06
CA GLN A 357 8.28 -15.39 19.73
C GLN A 357 9.01 -14.75 18.55
N THR A 358 8.26 -14.25 17.56
CA THR A 358 8.76 -13.63 16.33
C THR A 358 8.71 -12.11 16.42
N PHE A 359 7.56 -11.52 16.14
CA PHE A 359 7.26 -10.10 16.28
C PHE A 359 5.82 -9.95 16.74
N PHE A 360 5.52 -8.82 17.35
CA PHE A 360 4.20 -8.31 17.61
C PHE A 360 3.93 -7.15 16.65
N GLU A 361 2.75 -7.20 16.05
CA GLU A 361 2.16 -6.08 15.36
C GLU A 361 0.66 -6.06 15.68
N SER A 362 0.11 -4.86 15.68
CA SER A 362 -1.29 -4.62 15.97
C SER A 362 -1.95 -4.00 14.75
N ASN A 363 -3.08 -4.59 14.36
CA ASN A 363 -3.97 -3.94 13.40
C ASN A 363 -4.98 -2.98 14.07
N GLY A 364 -4.67 -2.54 15.29
CA GLY A 364 -5.42 -1.55 16.04
C GLY A 364 -5.84 -2.04 17.42
N TRP A 365 -5.89 -1.11 18.36
CA TRP A 365 -6.42 -1.28 19.71
C TRP A 365 -7.17 0.00 20.09
N ARG A 366 -7.97 -0.01 21.16
CA ARG A 366 -8.72 1.16 21.64
C ARG A 366 -8.68 1.25 23.15
N PHE A 367 -8.58 2.48 23.67
CA PHE A 367 -8.86 2.78 25.06
C PHE A 367 -10.32 3.21 25.19
N LEU A 368 -11.11 2.42 25.92
CA LEU A 368 -12.53 2.63 26.18
C LEU A 368 -12.67 3.29 27.55
N SER A 369 -12.44 4.60 27.60
CA SER A 369 -12.34 5.33 28.86
C SER A 369 -13.67 5.49 29.60
N GLU A 370 -14.84 5.36 28.93
CA GLU A 370 -16.12 5.41 29.66
C GLU A 370 -16.33 4.15 30.52
N SER A 371 -15.71 3.02 30.12
CA SER A 371 -15.80 1.74 30.83
C SER A 371 -14.52 1.29 31.53
N ASN A 372 -13.46 2.11 31.51
CA ASN A 372 -12.12 1.78 32.03
C ASN A 372 -11.56 0.48 31.45
N GLU A 373 -11.63 0.33 30.14
CA GLU A 373 -11.21 -0.88 29.44
C GLU A 373 -10.25 -0.59 28.29
N ILE A 374 -9.40 -1.57 27.96
CA ILE A 374 -8.55 -1.55 26.77
C ILE A 374 -8.95 -2.72 25.89
N LEU A 375 -9.42 -2.41 24.69
CA LEU A 375 -9.67 -3.40 23.64
C LEU A 375 -8.36 -3.63 22.87
N TRP A 376 -7.76 -4.78 23.10
CA TRP A 376 -6.43 -5.16 22.62
C TRP A 376 -6.50 -6.19 21.50
N PHE A 377 -5.79 -5.95 20.40
CA PHE A 377 -5.58 -6.93 19.35
C PHE A 377 -4.37 -7.82 19.66
N SER A 378 -4.50 -9.12 19.48
CA SER A 378 -3.36 -10.03 19.57
C SER A 378 -3.54 -11.27 18.71
N GLN A 379 -2.42 -11.79 18.21
CA GLN A 379 -2.34 -13.04 17.46
C GLN A 379 -1.86 -14.24 18.31
N ARG A 380 -1.85 -14.12 19.65
CA ARG A 380 -1.36 -15.17 20.57
C ARG A 380 -2.07 -16.52 20.39
N ALA A 381 -3.30 -16.52 19.87
CA ALA A 381 -4.09 -17.71 19.57
C ALA A 381 -3.88 -18.25 18.14
N ASN A 382 -2.76 -17.91 17.50
CA ASN A 382 -2.46 -18.14 16.08
C ASN A 382 -3.31 -17.31 15.09
N TRP A 383 -4.34 -16.61 15.54
CA TRP A 383 -5.22 -15.79 14.72
C TRP A 383 -5.42 -14.43 15.37
N GLY A 384 -5.62 -13.40 14.55
CA GLY A 384 -5.86 -12.04 15.03
C GLY A 384 -7.20 -11.95 15.76
N HIS A 385 -7.17 -11.75 17.07
CA HIS A 385 -8.35 -11.67 17.92
C HIS A 385 -8.29 -10.52 18.93
N LEU A 386 -9.46 -10.18 19.45
CA LEU A 386 -9.67 -9.07 20.36
C LEU A 386 -9.80 -9.57 21.80
N TYR A 387 -9.18 -8.86 22.73
CA TYR A 387 -9.13 -9.13 24.16
C TYR A 387 -9.45 -7.86 24.93
N LEU A 388 -10.25 -7.95 25.98
CA LEU A 388 -10.64 -6.81 26.79
C LEU A 388 -9.88 -6.84 28.11
N TYR A 389 -9.13 -5.78 28.39
CA TYR A 389 -8.37 -5.60 29.62
C TYR A 389 -8.98 -4.48 30.46
N ASP A 390 -8.81 -4.58 31.77
CA ASP A 390 -9.12 -3.51 32.71
C ASP A 390 -7.98 -2.47 32.69
N SER A 391 -8.31 -1.19 32.45
CA SER A 391 -7.31 -0.13 32.30
C SER A 391 -6.72 0.38 33.61
N GLU A 392 -7.33 0.03 34.75
CA GLU A 392 -6.84 0.41 36.08
C GLU A 392 -5.83 -0.60 36.63
N THR A 393 -6.09 -1.89 36.38
CA THR A 393 -5.32 -3.00 36.96
C THR A 393 -4.46 -3.76 35.94
N GLY A 394 -4.72 -3.60 34.64
CA GLY A 394 -4.10 -4.38 33.58
C GLY A 394 -4.57 -5.84 33.50
N ALA A 395 -5.61 -6.22 34.26
CA ALA A 395 -6.13 -7.58 34.27
C ALA A 395 -6.93 -7.89 33.00
N LEU A 396 -6.71 -9.06 32.40
CA LEU A 396 -7.54 -9.57 31.30
C LEU A 396 -8.95 -9.86 31.84
N LYS A 397 -9.98 -9.20 31.27
CA LYS A 397 -11.39 -9.41 31.61
C LYS A 397 -11.97 -10.59 30.84
N ASN A 398 -11.87 -10.56 29.51
CA ASN A 398 -12.35 -11.62 28.62
C ASN A 398 -11.67 -11.57 27.24
N GLN A 399 -11.72 -12.69 26.53
CA GLN A 399 -11.42 -12.75 25.11
C GLN A 399 -12.72 -12.47 24.32
N VAL A 400 -12.74 -11.40 23.53
CA VAL A 400 -13.92 -10.91 22.81
C VAL A 400 -14.19 -11.75 21.56
N THR A 401 -13.14 -12.11 20.80
CA THR A 401 -13.25 -12.96 19.61
C THR A 401 -12.36 -14.18 19.67
N SER A 402 -12.78 -15.27 19.03
CA SER A 402 -12.03 -16.53 18.97
C SER A 402 -12.42 -17.35 17.72
N GLY A 403 -11.59 -18.33 17.36
CA GLY A 403 -11.81 -19.27 16.26
C GLY A 403 -10.63 -19.34 15.30
N ASP A 404 -10.83 -20.02 14.17
CA ASP A 404 -9.83 -20.13 13.12
C ASP A 404 -10.07 -19.11 12.00
N TRP A 405 -10.02 -17.82 12.36
CA TRP A 405 -10.25 -16.70 11.44
C TRP A 405 -9.64 -15.41 11.99
N ASN A 406 -9.37 -14.43 11.12
CA ASN A 406 -8.72 -13.18 11.53
C ASN A 406 -9.73 -12.04 11.68
N VAL A 407 -9.69 -11.34 12.82
CA VAL A 407 -10.02 -9.91 12.86
C VAL A 407 -8.87 -9.16 12.18
N LEU A 408 -9.19 -8.32 11.20
CA LEU A 408 -8.20 -7.56 10.44
C LEU A 408 -8.02 -6.14 10.99
N ASP A 409 -9.07 -5.48 11.49
CA ASP A 409 -9.01 -4.16 12.11
C ASP A 409 -10.34 -3.79 12.79
N ILE A 410 -10.26 -2.85 13.73
CA ILE A 410 -11.39 -2.26 14.43
C ILE A 410 -11.78 -0.97 13.70
N LEU A 411 -13.02 -0.90 13.23
CA LEU A 411 -13.52 0.24 12.46
C LEU A 411 -14.23 1.25 13.37
N GLU A 412 -15.10 0.75 14.25
CA GLU A 412 -15.89 1.56 15.17
C GLU A 412 -16.12 0.79 16.48
N VAL A 413 -16.21 1.51 17.60
CA VAL A 413 -16.64 0.95 18.90
C VAL A 413 -17.74 1.84 19.48
N ASP A 414 -18.88 1.24 19.80
CA ASP A 414 -19.97 1.87 20.53
C ASP A 414 -19.92 1.36 21.98
N GLU A 415 -19.19 2.09 22.83
CA GLU A 415 -18.95 1.71 24.24
C GLU A 415 -20.26 1.56 25.03
N ARG A 416 -21.25 2.39 24.73
CA ARG A 416 -22.54 2.39 25.43
C ARG A 416 -23.41 1.22 25.04
N ALA A 417 -23.46 0.90 23.74
CA ALA A 417 -24.17 -0.28 23.26
C ALA A 417 -23.37 -1.58 23.44
N ARG A 418 -22.10 -1.50 23.88
CA ARG A 418 -21.19 -2.62 24.13
C ARG A 418 -20.97 -3.48 22.88
N VAL A 419 -20.87 -2.83 21.71
CA VAL A 419 -20.62 -3.48 20.42
C VAL A 419 -19.53 -2.76 19.64
N LEU A 420 -18.88 -3.48 18.72
CA LEU A 420 -17.91 -2.92 17.78
C LEU A 420 -18.20 -3.39 16.36
N THR A 421 -17.74 -2.62 15.39
CA THR A 421 -17.70 -3.01 13.98
C THR A 421 -16.26 -3.32 13.61
N ALA A 422 -16.01 -4.51 13.07
CA ALA A 422 -14.70 -4.95 12.64
C ALA A 422 -14.76 -5.55 11.24
N ARG A 423 -13.63 -5.50 10.55
CA ARG A 423 -13.42 -6.28 9.33
C ARG A 423 -12.62 -7.54 9.68
N GLY A 424 -12.94 -8.63 9.00
CA GLY A 424 -12.31 -9.93 9.20
C GLY A 424 -12.15 -10.70 7.90
N SER A 425 -11.45 -11.83 7.97
CA SER A 425 -11.19 -12.73 6.84
C SER A 425 -11.10 -14.18 7.32
N GLU A 426 -11.21 -15.13 6.37
CA GLU A 426 -11.09 -16.58 6.58
C GLU A 426 -12.19 -17.24 7.45
N ARG A 427 -13.18 -16.48 7.92
CA ARG A 427 -14.34 -17.01 8.65
C ARG A 427 -15.42 -17.57 7.72
N GLU A 428 -15.69 -16.89 6.61
CA GLU A 428 -16.69 -17.29 5.61
C GLU A 428 -16.03 -18.13 4.50
N PRO A 429 -16.79 -19.01 3.80
CA PRO A 429 -16.24 -19.82 2.72
C PRO A 429 -15.81 -18.96 1.52
N GLY A 430 -14.74 -19.36 0.84
CA GLY A 430 -14.26 -18.68 -0.37
C GLY A 430 -12.74 -18.58 -0.42
N ASP A 431 -12.23 -17.58 -1.15
CA ASP A 431 -10.83 -17.18 -1.06
C ASP A 431 -10.58 -16.67 0.39
N PRO A 432 -9.58 -17.19 1.12
CA PRO A 432 -9.37 -16.83 2.53
C PRO A 432 -9.02 -15.34 2.71
N TYR A 433 -8.64 -14.64 1.64
CA TYR A 433 -8.36 -13.21 1.64
C TYR A 433 -9.59 -12.34 1.38
N PHE A 434 -10.78 -12.91 1.14
CA PHE A 434 -12.01 -12.14 1.10
C PHE A 434 -12.26 -11.49 2.45
N GLN A 435 -12.46 -10.17 2.40
CA GLN A 435 -12.71 -9.34 3.57
C GLN A 435 -14.22 -9.18 3.76
N TYR A 436 -14.66 -9.35 5.00
CA TYR A 436 -16.05 -9.27 5.45
C TYR A 436 -16.17 -8.30 6.62
N PHE A 437 -17.35 -7.71 6.80
CA PHE A 437 -17.64 -6.81 7.91
C PHE A 437 -18.57 -7.48 8.93
N TYR A 438 -18.27 -7.27 10.20
CA TYR A 438 -18.95 -7.90 11.33
C TYR A 438 -19.31 -6.86 12.39
N GLN A 439 -20.47 -7.06 13.02
CA GLN A 439 -20.77 -6.48 14.32
C GLN A 439 -20.45 -7.52 15.41
N ILE A 440 -19.73 -7.12 16.44
CA ILE A 440 -19.26 -8.01 17.51
C ILE A 440 -19.65 -7.42 18.87
N GLY A 441 -20.26 -8.22 19.74
CA GLY A 441 -20.52 -7.84 21.12
C GLY A 441 -19.25 -7.90 21.97
N LEU A 442 -18.96 -6.85 22.74
CA LEU A 442 -17.76 -6.75 23.58
C LEU A 442 -17.79 -7.73 24.75
N ASP A 443 -18.97 -7.95 25.31
CA ASP A 443 -19.14 -8.73 26.55
C ASP A 443 -19.48 -10.20 26.27
N ASP A 444 -20.28 -10.48 25.24
CA ASP A 444 -20.76 -11.83 24.89
C ASP A 444 -20.00 -12.48 23.73
N GLY A 445 -19.19 -11.71 22.98
CA GLY A 445 -18.43 -12.18 21.83
C GLY A 445 -19.30 -12.60 20.64
N VAL A 446 -20.59 -12.24 20.61
CA VAL A 446 -21.49 -12.62 19.51
C VAL A 446 -21.07 -11.92 18.23
N VAL A 447 -20.71 -12.69 17.21
CA VAL A 447 -20.26 -12.20 15.90
C VAL A 447 -21.41 -12.31 14.88
N THR A 448 -21.83 -11.16 14.35
CA THR A 448 -22.89 -11.03 13.33
C THR A 448 -22.31 -10.54 12.02
N LEU A 449 -22.48 -11.31 10.94
CA LEU A 449 -22.02 -10.95 9.59
C LEU A 449 -22.91 -9.85 8.99
N LEU A 450 -22.31 -8.74 8.56
CA LEU A 450 -23.00 -7.59 7.95
C LEU A 450 -23.00 -7.63 6.42
N THR A 451 -22.08 -8.39 5.83
CA THR A 451 -21.86 -8.48 4.38
C THR A 451 -21.89 -9.95 3.93
N PRO A 452 -23.08 -10.53 3.66
CA PRO A 452 -23.21 -11.97 3.43
C PRO A 452 -22.87 -12.44 2.01
N ASP A 453 -22.62 -11.52 1.07
CA ASP A 453 -22.30 -11.87 -0.32
C ASP A 453 -20.92 -12.51 -0.40
N SER A 454 -20.77 -13.62 -1.13
CA SER A 454 -19.52 -14.40 -1.16
C SER A 454 -18.47 -13.75 -2.07
N ALA A 455 -17.92 -12.62 -1.66
CA ALA A 455 -16.97 -11.80 -2.42
C ALA A 455 -16.03 -11.02 -1.50
N ASN A 456 -15.07 -10.27 -2.06
CA ASN A 456 -14.29 -9.32 -1.29
C ASN A 456 -15.08 -8.01 -1.11
N HIS A 457 -15.28 -7.59 0.13
CA HIS A 457 -16.01 -6.37 0.46
C HIS A 457 -15.09 -5.18 0.74
N THR A 458 -15.55 -4.00 0.37
CA THR A 458 -15.04 -2.70 0.84
C THR A 458 -16.22 -1.88 1.30
N ALA A 459 -16.10 -1.19 2.44
CA ALA A 459 -17.22 -0.48 3.02
C ALA A 459 -16.85 0.91 3.53
N SER A 460 -17.85 1.80 3.53
CA SER A 460 -17.80 3.10 4.19
C SER A 460 -19.06 3.28 5.02
N PHE A 461 -18.89 3.72 6.27
CA PHE A 461 -19.96 3.87 7.25
C PHE A 461 -20.42 5.33 7.33
N SER A 462 -21.70 5.54 7.59
CA SER A 462 -22.25 6.87 7.88
C SER A 462 -21.64 7.43 9.18
N PRO A 463 -21.62 8.77 9.38
CA PRO A 463 -21.03 9.38 10.58
C PRO A 463 -21.64 8.91 11.90
N ASP A 464 -22.89 8.46 11.88
CA ASP A 464 -23.65 7.93 13.02
C ASP A 464 -23.67 6.39 13.08
N GLY A 465 -22.99 5.71 12.16
CA GLY A 465 -22.95 4.24 12.06
C GLY A 465 -24.28 3.58 11.66
N ALA A 466 -25.32 4.35 11.31
CA ALA A 466 -26.64 3.81 10.97
C ALA A 466 -26.69 3.10 9.62
N TYR A 467 -25.80 3.47 8.70
CA TYR A 467 -25.75 2.96 7.33
C TYR A 467 -24.34 2.59 6.88
N MET A 468 -24.26 1.68 5.91
CA MET A 468 -23.02 1.23 5.31
C MET A 468 -23.18 1.20 3.78
N VAL A 469 -22.29 1.87 3.06
CA VAL A 469 -22.12 1.67 1.61
C VAL A 469 -21.11 0.55 1.44
N ASP A 470 -21.56 -0.58 0.93
CA ASP A 470 -20.77 -1.80 0.73
C ASP A 470 -20.61 -2.07 -0.77
N SER A 471 -19.36 -2.12 -1.23
CA SER A 471 -19.00 -2.50 -2.59
C SER A 471 -18.26 -3.82 -2.57
N TYR A 472 -18.81 -4.82 -3.25
CA TYR A 472 -18.28 -6.17 -3.25
C TYR A 472 -18.04 -6.71 -4.65
N SER A 473 -16.92 -7.43 -4.82
CA SER A 473 -16.49 -8.02 -6.10
C SER A 473 -15.50 -9.15 -5.87
N THR A 474 -15.20 -9.91 -6.92
CA THR A 474 -14.04 -10.81 -6.96
C THR A 474 -13.05 -10.30 -8.01
N PRO A 475 -11.85 -10.90 -8.16
CA PRO A 475 -10.94 -10.50 -9.24
C PRO A 475 -11.54 -10.68 -10.65
N THR A 476 -12.61 -11.46 -10.78
CA THR A 476 -13.22 -11.82 -12.08
C THR A 476 -14.66 -11.33 -12.24
N VAL A 477 -15.31 -10.90 -11.16
CA VAL A 477 -16.72 -10.44 -11.17
C VAL A 477 -16.74 -8.96 -10.81
N PRO A 478 -17.27 -8.08 -11.68
CA PRO A 478 -17.27 -6.64 -11.46
C PRO A 478 -18.15 -6.24 -10.26
N PRO A 479 -17.89 -5.09 -9.63
CA PRO A 479 -18.49 -4.79 -8.35
C PRO A 479 -19.95 -4.39 -8.42
N VAL A 480 -20.68 -4.80 -7.40
CA VAL A 480 -22.00 -4.27 -7.06
C VAL A 480 -21.84 -3.45 -5.79
N THR A 481 -22.36 -2.23 -5.79
CA THR A 481 -22.40 -1.38 -4.60
C THR A 481 -23.82 -1.28 -4.08
N VAL A 482 -24.00 -1.63 -2.81
CA VAL A 482 -25.29 -1.58 -2.13
C VAL A 482 -25.22 -0.68 -0.91
N LEU A 483 -26.36 -0.10 -0.55
CA LEU A 483 -26.54 0.58 0.72
C LEU A 483 -27.19 -0.40 1.70
N ARG A 484 -26.60 -0.56 2.88
CA ARG A 484 -27.10 -1.42 3.96
C ARG A 484 -27.45 -0.59 5.19
N ASP A 485 -28.37 -1.10 6.01
CA ASP A 485 -28.57 -0.59 7.37
C ASP A 485 -27.57 -1.22 8.36
N ARG A 486 -27.58 -0.75 9.61
CA ARG A 486 -26.72 -1.26 10.73
C ARG A 486 -26.82 -2.78 10.96
N SER A 487 -27.87 -3.45 10.49
CA SER A 487 -28.01 -4.92 10.59
C SER A 487 -27.36 -5.67 9.43
N GLY A 488 -26.81 -4.98 8.44
CA GLY A 488 -26.26 -5.56 7.21
C GLY A 488 -27.30 -5.82 6.11
N ARG A 489 -28.58 -5.52 6.36
CA ARG A 489 -29.64 -5.70 5.38
C ARG A 489 -29.49 -4.69 4.25
N SER A 490 -29.42 -5.18 3.01
CA SER A 490 -29.43 -4.35 1.80
C SER A 490 -30.76 -3.59 1.67
N LEU A 491 -30.66 -2.28 1.47
CA LEU A 491 -31.78 -1.36 1.32
C LEU A 491 -32.05 -1.05 -0.15
N ILE A 492 -30.99 -0.68 -0.89
CA ILE A 492 -31.01 -0.39 -2.33
C ILE A 492 -29.66 -0.74 -2.96
N THR A 493 -29.67 -1.05 -4.25
CA THR A 493 -28.47 -1.04 -5.09
C THR A 493 -28.12 0.42 -5.43
N VAL A 494 -26.89 0.82 -5.16
CA VAL A 494 -26.35 2.16 -5.42
C VAL A 494 -25.73 2.22 -6.82
N GLU A 495 -24.91 1.24 -7.17
CA GLU A 495 -24.33 1.08 -8.51
C GLU A 495 -24.16 -0.40 -8.86
N GLU A 496 -24.30 -0.72 -10.14
CA GLU A 496 -23.82 -1.97 -10.73
C GLU A 496 -22.80 -1.63 -11.80
N ALA A 497 -21.62 -2.24 -11.72
CA ALA A 497 -20.56 -1.95 -12.67
C ALA A 497 -20.90 -2.46 -14.08
N ASP A 498 -20.78 -1.58 -15.07
CA ASP A 498 -20.86 -1.93 -16.48
C ASP A 498 -19.45 -2.05 -17.06
N ILE A 499 -19.12 -3.27 -17.50
CA ILE A 499 -17.84 -3.62 -18.14
C ILE A 499 -18.00 -4.00 -19.62
N SER A 500 -19.14 -3.70 -20.24
CA SER A 500 -19.40 -4.03 -21.64
C SER A 500 -18.31 -3.49 -22.57
N GLY A 501 -17.91 -2.21 -22.41
CA GLY A 501 -16.81 -1.62 -23.18
C GLY A 501 -15.47 -2.32 -22.95
N LEU A 502 -15.22 -2.84 -21.74
CA LEU A 502 -14.01 -3.61 -21.43
C LEU A 502 -14.03 -4.97 -22.14
N LEU A 503 -15.18 -5.66 -22.14
CA LEU A 503 -15.38 -6.93 -22.84
C LEU A 503 -15.27 -6.77 -24.36
N ASP A 504 -15.85 -5.70 -24.92
CA ASP A 504 -15.77 -5.37 -26.35
C ASP A 504 -14.33 -5.07 -26.80
N ALA A 505 -13.49 -4.58 -25.89
CA ALA A 505 -12.06 -4.39 -26.13
C ALA A 505 -11.25 -5.72 -26.11
N GLY A 506 -11.91 -6.86 -25.90
CA GLY A 506 -11.30 -8.19 -25.89
C GLY A 506 -10.70 -8.59 -24.54
N TRP A 507 -11.05 -7.88 -23.46
CA TRP A 507 -10.61 -8.24 -22.12
C TRP A 507 -11.20 -9.58 -21.65
N GLN A 508 -10.38 -10.37 -20.98
CA GLN A 508 -10.79 -11.57 -20.26
C GLN A 508 -10.32 -11.45 -18.80
N PRO A 509 -11.09 -12.00 -17.86
CA PRO A 509 -10.69 -12.00 -16.46
C PRO A 509 -9.44 -12.84 -16.23
N PRO A 510 -8.62 -12.49 -15.21
CA PRO A 510 -7.57 -13.39 -14.74
C PRO A 510 -8.18 -14.72 -14.29
N MET A 511 -7.36 -15.77 -14.22
CA MET A 511 -7.76 -17.09 -13.77
C MET A 511 -7.31 -17.31 -12.32
N PRO A 512 -8.22 -17.28 -11.33
CA PRO A 512 -7.88 -17.65 -9.96
C PRO A 512 -7.49 -19.12 -9.88
N PHE A 513 -6.47 -19.43 -9.09
CA PHE A 513 -6.06 -20.81 -8.86
C PHE A 513 -5.66 -21.05 -7.41
N THR A 514 -5.70 -22.32 -7.02
CA THR A 514 -5.19 -22.81 -5.74
C THR A 514 -4.16 -23.92 -5.95
N VAL A 515 -3.06 -23.85 -5.24
CA VAL A 515 -1.96 -24.84 -5.23
C VAL A 515 -1.54 -25.14 -3.80
N LYS A 516 -0.89 -26.29 -3.59
CA LYS A 516 -0.27 -26.58 -2.29
C LYS A 516 1.04 -25.82 -2.14
N ALA A 517 1.31 -25.31 -0.96
CA ALA A 517 2.61 -24.78 -0.56
C ALA A 517 3.68 -25.89 -0.57
N ARG A 518 4.93 -25.50 -0.30
CA ARG A 518 6.07 -26.42 -0.22
C ARG A 518 5.90 -27.54 0.82
N ASP A 519 5.03 -27.35 1.80
CA ASP A 519 4.70 -28.33 2.84
C ASP A 519 3.75 -29.45 2.36
N GLY A 520 3.16 -29.30 1.16
CA GLY A 520 2.19 -30.23 0.59
C GLY A 520 0.80 -30.19 1.25
N VAL A 521 0.56 -29.28 2.20
CA VAL A 521 -0.65 -29.22 3.02
C VAL A 521 -1.37 -27.88 2.86
N THR A 522 -0.66 -26.76 3.01
CA THR A 522 -1.22 -25.41 3.04
C THR A 522 -1.70 -25.00 1.65
N ASP A 523 -2.92 -24.46 1.54
CA ASP A 523 -3.44 -23.91 0.28
C ASP A 523 -3.00 -22.47 0.07
N LEU A 524 -2.44 -22.20 -1.12
CA LEU A 524 -1.99 -20.90 -1.59
C LEU A 524 -2.85 -20.44 -2.76
N HIS A 525 -3.11 -19.13 -2.81
CA HIS A 525 -4.08 -18.53 -3.74
C HIS A 525 -3.41 -17.48 -4.61
N GLY A 526 -3.58 -17.61 -5.93
CA GLY A 526 -2.95 -16.75 -6.92
C GLY A 526 -3.85 -16.42 -8.11
N LEU A 527 -3.33 -15.57 -8.99
CA LEU A 527 -3.95 -15.22 -10.27
C LEU A 527 -3.00 -15.57 -11.41
N LEU A 528 -3.55 -16.18 -12.47
CA LEU A 528 -2.86 -16.53 -13.70
C LEU A 528 -3.41 -15.70 -14.86
N PHE A 529 -2.51 -15.17 -15.68
CA PHE A 529 -2.80 -14.42 -16.89
C PHE A 529 -2.18 -15.14 -18.08
N ARG A 530 -2.90 -15.15 -19.20
CA ARG A 530 -2.47 -15.79 -20.46
C ARG A 530 -2.81 -14.86 -21.64
N PRO A 531 -2.19 -15.04 -22.81
CA PRO A 531 -2.52 -14.23 -23.98
C PRO A 531 -4.02 -14.31 -24.32
N MET A 532 -4.64 -13.22 -24.79
CA MET A 532 -6.05 -13.26 -25.20
C MET A 532 -6.28 -14.12 -26.46
N ASP A 533 -5.25 -14.28 -27.30
CA ASP A 533 -5.22 -15.15 -28.48
C ASP A 533 -4.65 -16.56 -28.18
N PHE A 534 -4.78 -17.00 -26.92
CA PHE A 534 -4.27 -18.27 -26.41
C PHE A 534 -4.63 -19.50 -27.27
N ASP A 535 -3.62 -20.33 -27.54
CA ASP A 535 -3.73 -21.66 -28.15
C ASP A 535 -3.42 -22.74 -27.11
N GLU A 536 -4.38 -23.61 -26.83
CA GLU A 536 -4.23 -24.70 -25.85
C GLU A 536 -3.20 -25.77 -26.26
N ASN A 537 -2.84 -25.83 -27.55
CA ASN A 537 -1.81 -26.72 -28.07
C ASN A 537 -0.42 -26.07 -28.09
N GLY A 538 -0.33 -24.79 -27.72
CA GLY A 538 0.92 -24.06 -27.60
C GLY A 538 1.70 -24.41 -26.32
N THR A 539 2.87 -23.81 -26.18
CA THR A 539 3.70 -23.87 -24.97
C THR A 539 4.26 -22.48 -24.73
N TYR A 540 4.09 -21.96 -23.51
CA TYR A 540 4.36 -20.58 -23.16
C TYR A 540 5.31 -20.49 -21.98
N PRO A 541 6.42 -19.72 -22.09
CA PRO A 541 7.29 -19.43 -20.95
C PRO A 541 6.54 -18.70 -19.84
N VAL A 542 6.98 -18.91 -18.61
CA VAL A 542 6.35 -18.33 -17.41
C VAL A 542 7.07 -17.06 -16.98
N VAL A 543 6.33 -16.00 -16.69
CA VAL A 543 6.83 -14.84 -15.95
C VAL A 543 6.16 -14.80 -14.58
N ASN A 544 6.94 -15.01 -13.53
CA ASN A 544 6.50 -14.92 -12.15
C ASN A 544 6.63 -13.48 -11.66
N TYR A 545 5.51 -12.82 -11.38
CA TYR A 545 5.51 -11.57 -10.63
C TYR A 545 5.54 -11.91 -9.14
N LEU A 546 6.49 -11.31 -8.41
CA LEU A 546 6.65 -11.54 -6.98
C LEU A 546 6.76 -10.22 -6.22
N TYR A 547 5.99 -10.13 -5.14
CA TYR A 547 6.27 -9.28 -4.00
C TYR A 547 6.21 -10.13 -2.72
N PRO A 548 7.37 -10.38 -2.07
CA PRO A 548 7.45 -11.34 -0.97
C PRO A 548 7.22 -10.69 0.40
N GLY A 549 7.14 -9.36 0.47
CA GLY A 549 7.31 -8.62 1.72
C GLY A 549 6.26 -9.01 2.76
N PRO A 550 6.64 -9.31 4.02
CA PRO A 550 5.72 -9.82 5.03
C PRO A 550 4.63 -8.80 5.45
N GLN A 551 4.77 -7.53 5.07
CA GLN A 551 3.72 -6.52 5.21
C GLN A 551 2.66 -6.55 4.09
N SER A 552 2.84 -7.36 3.04
CA SER A 552 1.93 -7.44 1.89
C SER A 552 2.06 -8.77 1.12
N GLY A 553 1.57 -8.82 -0.12
CA GLY A 553 1.66 -9.98 -0.99
C GLY A 553 1.68 -9.59 -2.46
N SER A 554 1.73 -10.57 -3.35
CA SER A 554 1.81 -10.35 -4.79
C SER A 554 0.45 -9.93 -5.35
N VAL A 555 -0.62 -10.65 -4.97
CA VAL A 555 -1.97 -10.44 -5.52
C VAL A 555 -2.57 -9.12 -5.03
N GLY A 556 -2.40 -8.83 -3.73
CA GLY A 556 -2.99 -7.66 -3.09
C GLY A 556 -4.51 -7.80 -2.91
N SER A 557 -5.26 -6.77 -3.32
CA SER A 557 -6.72 -6.77 -3.14
C SER A 557 -7.40 -7.84 -3.99
N ARG A 558 -8.40 -8.51 -3.41
CA ARG A 558 -9.27 -9.48 -4.08
C ARG A 558 -10.51 -8.86 -4.74
N SER A 559 -10.60 -7.53 -4.80
CA SER A 559 -11.62 -6.81 -5.56
C SER A 559 -11.32 -6.82 -7.06
N PHE A 560 -12.36 -6.63 -7.87
CA PHE A 560 -12.24 -6.52 -9.33
C PHE A 560 -11.30 -5.39 -9.74
N ARG A 561 -10.47 -5.66 -10.75
CA ARG A 561 -9.64 -4.65 -11.40
C ARG A 561 -9.62 -4.89 -12.90
N ALA A 562 -9.88 -3.83 -13.67
CA ALA A 562 -9.76 -3.88 -15.13
C ALA A 562 -8.32 -4.10 -15.62
N SER A 563 -7.33 -3.84 -14.77
CA SER A 563 -5.92 -4.09 -15.03
C SER A 563 -5.18 -4.41 -13.73
N HIS A 564 -4.36 -5.46 -13.78
CA HIS A 564 -3.48 -5.88 -12.69
C HIS A 564 -2.04 -5.50 -13.05
N ARG A 565 -1.64 -4.26 -12.74
CA ARG A 565 -0.32 -3.69 -13.11
C ARG A 565 -0.11 -3.81 -14.63
N ASP A 566 0.95 -4.48 -15.07
CA ASP A 566 1.22 -4.83 -16.46
C ASP A 566 1.18 -6.35 -16.70
N LEU A 567 0.57 -7.13 -15.82
CA LEU A 567 0.59 -8.60 -15.88
C LEU A 567 -0.07 -9.13 -17.15
N GLN A 568 -1.28 -8.65 -17.47
CA GLN A 568 -1.93 -9.00 -18.75
C GLN A 568 -1.13 -8.47 -19.95
N SER A 569 -0.52 -7.29 -19.83
CA SER A 569 0.31 -6.74 -20.91
C SER A 569 1.54 -7.61 -21.19
N ILE A 570 2.19 -8.17 -20.17
CA ILE A 570 3.26 -9.15 -20.36
C ILE A 570 2.69 -10.42 -21.00
N ALA A 571 1.53 -10.90 -20.54
CA ALA A 571 0.91 -12.09 -21.13
C ALA A 571 0.67 -11.95 -22.65
N GLU A 572 0.20 -10.78 -23.10
CA GLU A 572 -0.01 -10.48 -24.54
C GLU A 572 1.25 -10.57 -25.41
N LEU A 573 2.45 -10.49 -24.80
CA LEU A 573 3.73 -10.65 -25.51
C LEU A 573 4.10 -12.13 -25.73
N GLY A 574 3.28 -13.07 -25.26
CA GLY A 574 3.47 -14.51 -25.46
C GLY A 574 3.93 -15.26 -24.22
N PHE A 575 3.51 -14.82 -23.03
CA PHE A 575 3.88 -15.43 -21.75
C PHE A 575 2.65 -15.89 -20.97
N VAL A 576 2.85 -16.88 -20.10
CA VAL A 576 1.96 -17.11 -18.96
C VAL A 576 2.49 -16.32 -17.78
N VAL A 577 1.67 -15.48 -17.16
CA VAL A 577 2.08 -14.65 -16.03
C VAL A 577 1.40 -15.11 -14.76
N ILE A 578 2.16 -15.29 -13.68
CA ILE A 578 1.66 -15.84 -12.42
C ILE A 578 2.02 -14.90 -11.27
N GLU A 579 1.04 -14.59 -10.42
CA GLU A 579 1.23 -14.03 -9.09
C GLU A 579 0.58 -14.94 -8.04
N LEU A 580 1.26 -15.16 -6.91
CA LEU A 580 0.85 -16.09 -5.86
C LEU A 580 1.23 -15.53 -4.49
N ASP A 581 0.30 -15.56 -3.53
CA ASP A 581 0.60 -15.23 -2.13
C ASP A 581 1.12 -16.48 -1.41
N ALA A 582 2.43 -16.51 -1.17
CA ALA A 582 3.17 -17.59 -0.51
C ALA A 582 3.04 -17.56 1.01
N MET A 583 3.48 -18.62 1.71
CA MET A 583 3.61 -18.55 3.16
C MET A 583 4.58 -17.42 3.55
N GLY A 584 4.22 -16.70 4.59
CA GLY A 584 4.91 -15.53 5.12
C GLY A 584 4.36 -14.18 4.65
N THR A 585 3.36 -14.15 3.76
CA THR A 585 2.55 -12.95 3.52
C THR A 585 1.48 -12.78 4.62
N PRO A 586 0.98 -11.55 4.89
CA PRO A 586 0.03 -11.29 5.97
C PRO A 586 -1.41 -11.67 5.57
N GLY A 587 -2.37 -11.48 6.48
CA GLY A 587 -3.80 -11.67 6.24
C GLY A 587 -4.30 -13.10 6.48
N ARG A 588 -3.40 -14.05 6.74
CA ARG A 588 -3.68 -15.42 7.17
C ARG A 588 -3.27 -15.62 8.63
N SER A 589 -3.32 -16.84 9.15
CA SER A 589 -2.89 -17.13 10.52
C SER A 589 -1.46 -16.66 10.82
N LYS A 590 -1.14 -16.43 12.08
CA LYS A 590 0.19 -16.07 12.56
C LYS A 590 1.26 -17.07 12.11
N ARG A 591 1.01 -18.38 12.20
CA ARG A 591 1.95 -19.40 11.68
C ARG A 591 2.20 -19.29 10.19
N PHE A 592 1.16 -18.95 9.41
CA PHE A 592 1.32 -18.70 7.98
C PHE A 592 2.21 -17.47 7.76
N HIS A 593 2.00 -16.39 8.53
CA HIS A 593 2.75 -15.15 8.41
C HIS A 593 4.20 -15.24 8.95
N ASP A 594 4.43 -16.01 10.00
CA ASP A 594 5.73 -16.22 10.63
C ASP A 594 6.63 -17.20 9.84
N ALA A 595 6.14 -17.81 8.76
CA ALA A 595 6.73 -18.99 8.13
C ALA A 595 8.23 -18.86 7.77
N TYR A 596 8.70 -17.66 7.45
CA TYR A 596 10.11 -17.39 7.16
C TYR A 596 10.75 -16.33 8.08
N TYR A 597 10.15 -15.99 9.23
CA TYR A 597 10.75 -15.06 10.18
C TYR A 597 12.21 -15.45 10.51
N GLY A 598 13.13 -14.48 10.45
CA GLY A 598 14.57 -14.71 10.62
C GLY A 598 15.27 -15.41 9.43
N ASN A 599 14.55 -15.65 8.33
CA ASN A 599 15.05 -16.23 7.10
C ASN A 599 14.51 -15.51 5.88
N MET A 600 14.75 -14.21 5.79
CA MET A 600 14.26 -13.40 4.67
C MET A 600 14.77 -13.83 3.29
N GLY A 601 15.84 -14.64 3.21
CA GLY A 601 16.28 -15.31 1.97
C GLY A 601 15.30 -16.36 1.44
N ASP A 602 14.26 -16.71 2.21
CA ASP A 602 13.18 -17.58 1.75
C ASP A 602 12.32 -16.90 0.68
N ASN A 603 11.91 -15.65 0.94
CA ASN A 603 11.09 -14.81 0.07
C ASN A 603 9.78 -15.46 -0.45
N GLY A 604 9.33 -16.58 0.14
CA GLY A 604 8.24 -17.37 -0.44
C GLY A 604 8.63 -18.10 -1.73
N LEU A 605 9.90 -18.06 -2.16
CA LEU A 605 10.35 -18.60 -3.46
C LEU A 605 10.09 -20.10 -3.61
N PRO A 606 10.32 -20.97 -2.61
CA PRO A 606 10.00 -22.38 -2.76
C PRO A 606 8.50 -22.64 -2.97
N ASP A 607 7.62 -21.79 -2.44
CA ASP A 607 6.18 -21.87 -2.70
C ASP A 607 5.82 -21.44 -4.11
N GLN A 608 6.47 -20.39 -4.65
CA GLN A 608 6.32 -19.98 -6.05
C GLN A 608 6.71 -21.14 -6.99
N MET A 609 7.88 -21.74 -6.77
CA MET A 609 8.39 -22.87 -7.56
C MET A 609 7.44 -24.08 -7.49
N ALA A 610 6.96 -24.42 -6.28
CA ALA A 610 6.00 -25.52 -6.09
C ALA A 610 4.67 -25.24 -6.80
N GLY A 611 4.20 -23.99 -6.77
CA GLY A 611 2.99 -23.56 -7.47
C GLY A 611 3.10 -23.67 -8.99
N ILE A 612 4.19 -23.14 -9.56
CA ILE A 612 4.45 -23.19 -11.01
C ILE A 612 4.54 -24.66 -11.50
N ARG A 613 5.24 -25.53 -10.78
CA ARG A 613 5.31 -26.97 -11.10
C ARG A 613 3.95 -27.65 -11.08
N GLN A 614 3.11 -27.35 -10.09
CA GLN A 614 1.75 -27.89 -10.02
C GLN A 614 0.87 -27.38 -11.16
N LEU A 615 1.01 -26.11 -11.56
CA LEU A 615 0.29 -25.56 -12.69
C LEU A 615 0.74 -26.20 -14.02
N GLY A 616 2.04 -26.39 -14.24
CA GLY A 616 2.57 -27.13 -15.38
C GLY A 616 2.08 -28.57 -15.46
N ALA A 617 1.96 -29.26 -14.33
CA ALA A 617 1.39 -30.60 -14.28
C ALA A 617 -0.11 -30.65 -14.64
N ARG A 618 -0.86 -29.56 -14.39
CA ARG A 618 -2.29 -29.44 -14.74
C ARG A 618 -2.51 -28.98 -16.18
N HIS A 619 -1.54 -28.25 -16.73
CA HIS A 619 -1.66 -27.53 -17.99
C HIS A 619 -0.39 -27.67 -18.82
N SER A 620 -0.42 -28.52 -19.86
CA SER A 620 0.73 -28.80 -20.72
C SER A 620 1.29 -27.61 -21.50
N TRP A 621 0.52 -26.53 -21.59
CA TRP A 621 0.91 -25.28 -22.25
C TRP A 621 1.73 -24.34 -21.35
N ILE A 622 1.88 -24.65 -20.07
CA ILE A 622 2.77 -23.91 -19.15
C ILE A 622 4.17 -24.55 -19.23
N ASP A 623 5.13 -23.77 -19.71
CA ASP A 623 6.53 -24.21 -19.78
C ASP A 623 7.23 -24.00 -18.43
N THR A 624 7.46 -25.09 -17.71
CA THR A 624 8.17 -25.05 -16.42
C THR A 624 9.69 -25.06 -16.55
N GLU A 625 10.23 -25.16 -17.77
CA GLU A 625 11.66 -25.16 -18.06
C GLU A 625 12.17 -23.79 -18.52
N ASN A 626 11.26 -22.85 -18.82
CA ASN A 626 11.59 -21.46 -19.18
C ASN A 626 10.82 -20.50 -18.26
N VAL A 627 11.44 -20.16 -17.13
CA VAL A 627 10.81 -19.37 -16.07
C VAL A 627 11.59 -18.08 -15.80
N GLY A 628 10.93 -16.96 -16.03
CA GLY A 628 11.38 -15.64 -15.61
C GLY A 628 10.73 -15.18 -14.31
N ILE A 629 11.37 -14.21 -13.65
CA ILE A 629 10.83 -13.57 -12.43
C ILE A 629 11.08 -12.07 -12.43
N TYR A 630 10.14 -11.29 -11.91
CA TYR A 630 10.38 -9.87 -11.63
C TYR A 630 9.62 -9.36 -10.41
N GLY A 631 10.15 -8.26 -9.88
CA GLY A 631 9.48 -7.50 -8.84
C GLY A 631 10.15 -6.15 -8.61
N HIS A 632 9.53 -5.37 -7.73
CA HIS A 632 10.01 -4.05 -7.32
C HIS A 632 10.14 -3.98 -5.81
N SER A 633 11.12 -3.24 -5.29
CA SER A 633 11.39 -3.15 -3.85
C SER A 633 11.73 -4.54 -3.28
N GLY A 634 11.02 -5.02 -2.26
CA GLY A 634 11.11 -6.41 -1.79
C GLY A 634 10.99 -7.46 -2.91
N GLY A 635 10.20 -7.18 -3.95
CA GLY A 635 10.12 -8.04 -5.14
C GLY A 635 11.39 -8.01 -6.01
N GLY A 636 12.10 -6.89 -6.06
CA GLY A 636 13.39 -6.79 -6.75
C GLY A 636 14.48 -7.54 -5.98
N TYR A 637 14.45 -7.45 -4.66
CA TYR A 637 15.28 -8.28 -3.78
C TYR A 637 15.07 -9.77 -4.07
N ALA A 638 13.82 -10.24 -4.04
CA ALA A 638 13.52 -11.64 -4.31
C ALA A 638 13.79 -12.08 -5.75
N ALA A 639 13.62 -11.22 -6.76
CA ALA A 639 13.93 -11.57 -8.15
C ALA A 639 15.44 -11.84 -8.36
N ALA A 640 16.30 -11.00 -7.77
CA ALA A 640 17.74 -11.24 -7.80
C ALA A 640 18.15 -12.44 -6.93
N ASP A 641 17.53 -12.62 -5.77
CA ASP A 641 17.75 -13.78 -4.91
C ASP A 641 17.37 -15.08 -5.65
N ALA A 642 16.22 -15.11 -6.30
CA ALA A 642 15.70 -16.27 -7.02
C ALA A 642 16.66 -16.81 -8.08
N ILE A 643 17.18 -15.95 -8.96
CA ILE A 643 18.07 -16.35 -10.06
C ILE A 643 19.47 -16.78 -9.58
N MET A 644 19.89 -16.35 -8.38
CA MET A 644 21.17 -16.72 -7.80
C MET A 644 21.05 -17.90 -6.81
N ARG A 645 19.92 -18.06 -6.13
CA ARG A 645 19.68 -19.14 -5.17
C ARG A 645 19.14 -20.39 -5.84
N TYR A 646 18.32 -20.23 -6.87
CA TYR A 646 17.71 -21.31 -7.64
C TYR A 646 18.04 -21.16 -9.14
N PRO A 647 19.33 -21.12 -9.53
CA PRO A 647 19.74 -20.89 -10.90
C PRO A 647 19.31 -21.99 -11.88
N ASP A 648 18.98 -23.19 -11.37
CA ASP A 648 18.47 -24.30 -12.18
C ASP A 648 16.95 -24.20 -12.47
N PHE A 649 16.26 -23.22 -11.87
CA PHE A 649 14.81 -23.03 -12.05
C PHE A 649 14.46 -21.70 -12.72
N TYR A 650 15.20 -20.63 -12.45
CA TYR A 650 14.94 -19.30 -13.00
C TYR A 650 15.99 -18.91 -14.05
N ASP A 651 15.53 -18.64 -15.27
CA ASP A 651 16.39 -18.33 -16.43
C ASP A 651 16.64 -16.83 -16.58
N VAL A 652 15.65 -16.01 -16.25
CA VAL A 652 15.67 -14.54 -16.47
C VAL A 652 15.06 -13.81 -15.28
N ALA A 653 15.76 -12.80 -14.76
CA ALA A 653 15.28 -11.98 -13.66
C ALA A 653 15.35 -10.49 -13.97
N VAL A 654 14.32 -9.75 -13.58
CA VAL A 654 14.31 -8.28 -13.56
C VAL A 654 14.13 -7.80 -12.12
N SER A 655 15.23 -7.38 -11.50
CA SER A 655 15.25 -6.75 -10.17
C SER A 655 15.09 -5.24 -10.30
N GLN A 656 14.08 -4.67 -9.62
CA GLN A 656 13.89 -3.22 -9.55
C GLN A 656 13.95 -2.75 -8.10
N ALA A 657 14.89 -1.86 -7.77
CA ALA A 657 15.02 -1.24 -6.44
C ALA A 657 15.12 -2.24 -5.26
N GLY A 658 15.83 -3.35 -5.43
CA GLY A 658 15.91 -4.41 -4.42
C GLY A 658 16.71 -4.03 -3.16
N ASN A 659 16.16 -4.29 -1.98
CA ASN A 659 16.86 -4.28 -0.69
C ASN A 659 17.73 -5.55 -0.54
N HIS A 660 18.79 -5.61 -1.34
CA HIS A 660 19.65 -6.78 -1.52
C HIS A 660 20.47 -7.22 -0.30
N ASP A 661 20.63 -6.34 0.69
CA ASP A 661 21.13 -6.70 2.00
C ASP A 661 20.48 -5.81 3.04
N ASN A 662 19.60 -6.40 3.86
CA ASN A 662 18.82 -5.66 4.84
C ASN A 662 19.65 -5.03 5.97
N ARG A 663 20.95 -5.37 6.11
CA ARG A 663 21.88 -4.61 6.95
C ARG A 663 22.07 -3.15 6.48
N ASN A 664 21.81 -2.89 5.20
CA ASN A 664 21.87 -1.57 4.56
C ASN A 664 20.46 -1.00 4.26
N TYR A 665 19.44 -1.46 4.99
CA TYR A 665 18.07 -0.97 4.92
C TYR A 665 17.65 -0.40 6.28
N GLU A 666 16.45 0.15 6.41
CA GLU A 666 15.99 0.73 7.68
C GLU A 666 15.97 -0.31 8.82
N ASP A 667 16.32 0.14 10.02
CA ASP A 667 16.45 -0.71 11.20
C ASP A 667 15.13 -1.32 11.66
N ASP A 668 14.04 -0.54 11.72
CA ASP A 668 12.71 -0.98 12.15
C ASP A 668 12.24 -2.20 11.34
N TRP A 669 12.18 -2.06 10.01
CA TRP A 669 11.75 -3.14 9.15
C TRP A 669 12.73 -4.32 9.15
N GLY A 670 14.04 -4.05 9.04
CA GLY A 670 15.05 -5.10 9.00
C GLY A 670 15.04 -5.97 10.27
N GLU A 671 14.96 -5.34 11.44
CA GLU A 671 14.98 -6.03 12.74
C GLU A 671 13.65 -6.69 13.09
N LYS A 672 12.51 -6.11 12.65
CA LYS A 672 11.20 -6.72 12.85
C LYS A 672 11.08 -8.08 12.18
N TRP A 673 11.59 -8.25 10.96
CA TRP A 673 11.36 -9.46 10.16
C TRP A 673 12.53 -10.44 10.17
N GLN A 674 13.77 -9.95 10.32
CA GLN A 674 14.97 -10.78 10.42
C GLN A 674 15.38 -11.07 11.88
N GLY A 675 14.97 -10.20 12.82
CA GLY A 675 15.52 -10.17 14.18
C GLY A 675 16.77 -9.29 14.28
N LEU A 676 17.24 -9.05 15.51
CA LEU A 676 18.48 -8.30 15.74
C LEU A 676 19.68 -9.00 15.10
N LEU A 677 20.69 -8.21 14.70
CA LEU A 677 21.93 -8.76 14.17
C LEU A 677 22.65 -9.60 15.22
N GLU A 678 22.90 -10.86 14.88
CA GLU A 678 23.71 -11.79 15.66
C GLU A 678 24.93 -12.21 14.84
N VAL A 679 26.12 -12.16 15.47
CA VAL A 679 27.38 -12.60 14.88
C VAL A 679 27.72 -13.99 15.42
N ASN A 680 27.87 -14.94 14.50
CA ASN A 680 28.23 -16.31 14.80
C ASN A 680 29.73 -16.44 15.15
N PRO A 681 30.15 -17.51 15.84
CA PRO A 681 31.57 -17.73 16.18
C PRO A 681 32.53 -17.78 14.99
N ASP A 682 32.03 -18.11 13.79
CA ASP A 682 32.81 -18.16 12.55
C ASP A 682 32.87 -16.81 11.81
N GLY A 683 32.24 -15.77 12.35
CA GLY A 683 32.18 -14.43 11.78
C GLY A 683 31.03 -14.20 10.80
N THR A 684 30.26 -15.23 10.45
CA THR A 684 29.01 -15.06 9.69
C THR A 684 27.94 -14.42 10.56
N THR A 685 26.86 -13.94 9.94
CA THR A 685 25.73 -13.33 10.65
C THR A 685 24.42 -14.02 10.32
N ASN A 686 23.42 -13.88 11.18
CA ASN A 686 22.05 -14.30 10.85
C ASN A 686 21.47 -13.55 9.63
N TYR A 687 22.06 -12.43 9.19
CA TYR A 687 21.68 -11.70 7.98
C TYR A 687 22.33 -12.24 6.70
N ASP A 688 23.32 -13.14 6.78
CA ASP A 688 24.00 -13.66 5.59
C ASP A 688 23.07 -14.55 4.73
N ASN A 689 22.02 -15.12 5.34
CA ASN A 689 21.03 -15.93 4.63
C ASN A 689 20.19 -15.13 3.61
N GLN A 690 20.08 -13.81 3.77
CA GLN A 690 19.29 -12.91 2.93
C GLN A 690 20.13 -11.95 2.07
N ALA A 691 21.46 -11.98 2.21
CA ALA A 691 22.34 -11.06 1.51
C ALA A 691 22.67 -11.55 0.10
N ASN A 692 22.03 -10.98 -0.92
CA ASN A 692 22.14 -11.42 -2.32
C ASN A 692 23.57 -11.37 -2.88
N HIS A 693 24.38 -10.41 -2.42
CA HIS A 693 25.75 -10.27 -2.91
C HIS A 693 26.64 -11.49 -2.55
N LEU A 694 26.28 -12.25 -1.51
CA LEU A 694 26.97 -13.49 -1.14
C LEU A 694 26.64 -14.66 -2.09
N LEU A 695 25.65 -14.50 -2.98
CA LEU A 695 25.22 -15.52 -3.93
C LEU A 695 25.68 -15.22 -5.37
N ALA A 696 26.45 -14.16 -5.60
CA ALA A 696 26.82 -13.68 -6.93
C ALA A 696 27.47 -14.78 -7.81
N ASP A 697 28.30 -15.65 -7.22
CA ASP A 697 28.96 -16.77 -7.92
C ASP A 697 27.98 -17.76 -8.56
N ASN A 698 26.74 -17.81 -8.07
CA ASN A 698 25.74 -18.75 -8.54
C ASN A 698 24.96 -18.26 -9.76
N LEU A 699 25.14 -16.99 -10.20
CA LEU A 699 24.41 -16.48 -11.36
C LEU A 699 24.75 -17.29 -12.62
N GLN A 700 23.73 -17.89 -13.24
CA GLN A 700 23.82 -18.63 -14.51
C GLN A 700 22.95 -18.00 -15.62
N GLY A 701 21.76 -17.49 -15.26
CA GLY A 701 20.80 -16.90 -16.19
C GLY A 701 21.05 -15.42 -16.53
N LYS A 702 20.02 -14.73 -17.00
CA LYS A 702 20.06 -13.31 -17.39
C LYS A 702 19.46 -12.42 -16.32
N LEU A 703 20.26 -11.52 -15.74
CA LEU A 703 19.83 -10.61 -14.67
C LEU A 703 19.90 -9.15 -15.12
N LEU A 704 18.75 -8.46 -15.09
CA LEU A 704 18.65 -7.00 -15.21
C LEU A 704 18.37 -6.42 -13.83
N ILE A 705 19.23 -5.50 -13.38
CA ILE A 705 19.04 -4.70 -12.17
C ILE A 705 18.73 -3.26 -12.56
N ALA A 706 17.71 -2.65 -11.98
CA ALA A 706 17.38 -1.24 -12.15
C ALA A 706 17.20 -0.55 -10.80
N HIS A 707 17.72 0.67 -10.63
CA HIS A 707 17.63 1.42 -9.36
C HIS A 707 17.56 2.94 -9.59
N GLY A 708 16.76 3.65 -8.79
CA GLY A 708 16.71 5.11 -8.80
C GLY A 708 17.87 5.72 -8.00
N THR A 709 18.61 6.68 -8.56
CA THR A 709 19.82 7.20 -7.88
C THR A 709 19.53 8.08 -6.66
N MET A 710 18.28 8.49 -6.46
CA MET A 710 17.81 9.31 -5.33
C MET A 710 16.75 8.56 -4.51
N ASP A 711 16.83 7.22 -4.49
CA ASP A 711 15.99 6.37 -3.67
C ASP A 711 16.38 6.47 -2.19
N SER A 712 15.57 7.17 -1.40
CA SER A 712 15.74 7.29 0.05
C SER A 712 15.08 6.17 0.82
N ASN A 713 14.26 5.33 0.16
CA ASN A 713 13.64 4.18 0.79
C ASN A 713 14.63 3.03 0.81
N VAL A 714 14.97 2.49 -0.37
CA VAL A 714 16.04 1.50 -0.57
C VAL A 714 17.27 2.22 -1.10
N PRO A 715 18.29 2.51 -0.26
CA PRO A 715 19.47 3.23 -0.71
C PRO A 715 20.16 2.50 -1.88
N PRO A 716 20.61 3.22 -2.93
CA PRO A 716 21.24 2.61 -4.11
C PRO A 716 22.48 1.77 -3.80
N SER A 717 23.08 1.95 -2.62
CA SER A 717 24.18 1.10 -2.13
C SER A 717 23.82 -0.38 -2.12
N ASN A 718 22.55 -0.75 -1.90
CA ASN A 718 22.07 -2.13 -1.99
C ASN A 718 22.35 -2.77 -3.35
N THR A 719 22.02 -2.05 -4.44
CA THR A 719 22.32 -2.50 -5.80
C THR A 719 23.83 -2.52 -6.07
N MET A 720 24.56 -1.54 -5.56
CA MET A 720 26.01 -1.48 -5.77
C MET A 720 26.76 -2.63 -5.08
N LEU A 721 26.28 -3.14 -3.95
CA LEU A 721 26.84 -4.34 -3.31
C LEU A 721 26.76 -5.57 -4.23
N VAL A 722 25.59 -5.81 -4.81
CA VAL A 722 25.39 -6.94 -5.74
C VAL A 722 26.19 -6.75 -7.02
N ALA A 723 26.17 -5.54 -7.60
CA ALA A 723 26.95 -5.24 -8.80
C ALA A 723 28.46 -5.46 -8.57
N ASN A 724 29.00 -5.03 -7.42
CA ASN A 724 30.40 -5.26 -7.09
C ASN A 724 30.73 -6.76 -6.98
N ALA A 725 29.90 -7.53 -6.26
CA ALA A 725 30.10 -8.96 -6.10
C ALA A 725 30.00 -9.72 -7.44
N LEU A 726 29.08 -9.34 -8.33
CA LEU A 726 28.97 -9.93 -9.67
C LEU A 726 30.20 -9.63 -10.54
N ILE A 727 30.77 -8.42 -10.44
CA ILE A 727 32.03 -8.05 -11.12
C ILE A 727 33.19 -8.90 -10.59
N GLU A 728 33.31 -9.05 -9.27
CA GLU A 728 34.34 -9.88 -8.64
C GLU A 728 34.23 -11.35 -9.04
N ALA A 729 33.00 -11.87 -9.12
CA ALA A 729 32.67 -13.21 -9.60
C ALA A 729 32.81 -13.38 -11.13
N ASN A 730 33.17 -12.31 -11.86
CA ASN A 730 33.26 -12.27 -13.32
C ASN A 730 31.97 -12.77 -14.01
N LYS A 731 30.82 -12.26 -13.55
CA LYS A 731 29.48 -12.57 -14.07
C LYS A 731 28.95 -11.46 -14.97
N ASP A 732 28.20 -11.84 -16.00
CA ASP A 732 27.49 -10.91 -16.87
C ASP A 732 26.13 -10.51 -16.28
N PHE A 733 25.84 -9.21 -16.23
CA PHE A 733 24.55 -8.66 -15.81
C PHE A 733 24.31 -7.31 -16.49
N ASP A 734 23.04 -6.90 -16.57
CA ASP A 734 22.63 -5.59 -17.06
C ASP A 734 22.24 -4.67 -15.90
N LEU A 735 22.68 -3.41 -15.94
CA LEU A 735 22.40 -2.41 -14.90
C LEU A 735 21.82 -1.13 -15.49
N ILE A 736 20.71 -0.66 -14.92
CA ILE A 736 20.08 0.62 -15.25
C ILE A 736 19.99 1.48 -13.99
N MET A 737 20.85 2.49 -13.89
CA MET A 737 20.74 3.53 -12.87
C MET A 737 19.87 4.66 -13.41
N MET A 738 18.70 4.89 -12.81
CA MET A 738 17.73 5.91 -13.22
C MET A 738 18.03 7.23 -12.51
N PRO A 739 18.59 8.24 -13.21
CA PRO A 739 19.05 9.46 -12.57
C PRO A 739 17.91 10.25 -11.94
N ASN A 740 18.13 10.74 -10.73
CA ASN A 740 17.19 11.57 -9.95
C ASN A 740 15.83 10.90 -9.66
N ARG A 741 15.69 9.59 -9.88
CA ARG A 741 14.48 8.87 -9.47
C ARG A 741 14.59 8.44 -8.02
N SER A 742 13.49 8.60 -7.30
CA SER A 742 13.25 7.98 -6.00
C SER A 742 12.76 6.53 -6.21
N HIS A 743 12.20 5.92 -5.17
CA HIS A 743 11.80 4.51 -5.16
C HIS A 743 10.80 4.14 -6.29
N GLY A 744 9.79 4.98 -6.55
CA GLY A 744 8.59 4.61 -7.33
C GLY A 744 8.71 4.52 -8.86
N PHE A 745 9.88 4.20 -9.44
CA PHE A 745 10.10 4.22 -10.89
C PHE A 745 9.66 2.93 -11.63
N GLY A 746 9.34 1.84 -10.92
CA GLY A 746 9.23 0.49 -11.50
C GLY A 746 8.23 0.33 -12.65
N ASN A 747 7.22 1.20 -12.71
CA ASN A 747 6.20 1.26 -13.77
C ASN A 747 6.27 2.51 -14.64
N GLU A 748 7.35 3.31 -14.53
CA GLU A 748 7.62 4.37 -15.50
C GLU A 748 7.70 3.75 -16.92
N PRO A 749 7.14 4.42 -17.95
CA PRO A 749 7.10 3.88 -19.30
C PRO A 749 8.41 3.31 -19.82
N TYR A 750 9.53 4.00 -19.55
CA TYR A 750 10.86 3.53 -19.94
C TYR A 750 11.22 2.20 -19.27
N MET A 751 11.07 2.12 -17.94
CA MET A 751 11.45 0.93 -17.18
C MET A 751 10.53 -0.25 -17.49
N MET A 752 9.22 -0.02 -17.61
CA MET A 752 8.26 -1.05 -18.01
C MET A 752 8.60 -1.62 -19.39
N ARG A 753 8.91 -0.76 -20.37
CA ARG A 753 9.39 -1.20 -21.69
C ARG A 753 10.69 -2.01 -21.57
N ARG A 754 11.66 -1.58 -20.76
CA ARG A 754 12.91 -2.34 -20.54
C ARG A 754 12.63 -3.72 -19.96
N ARG A 755 11.72 -3.84 -19.00
CA ARG A 755 11.27 -5.13 -18.44
C ARG A 755 10.69 -6.03 -19.54
N TRP A 756 9.78 -5.52 -20.36
CA TRP A 756 9.17 -6.27 -21.46
C TRP A 756 10.21 -6.74 -22.47
N ASP A 757 11.08 -5.82 -22.94
CA ASP A 757 12.17 -6.14 -23.86
C ASP A 757 13.09 -7.24 -23.32
N TYR A 758 13.35 -7.23 -22.02
CA TYR A 758 14.27 -8.16 -21.39
C TYR A 758 13.70 -9.59 -21.40
N PHE A 759 12.43 -9.76 -21.03
CA PHE A 759 11.76 -11.06 -21.15
C PHE A 759 11.59 -11.50 -22.59
N VAL A 760 11.18 -10.59 -23.48
CA VAL A 760 11.06 -10.88 -24.92
C VAL A 760 12.38 -11.41 -25.49
N ARG A 761 13.49 -10.74 -25.18
CA ARG A 761 14.80 -11.13 -25.70
C ARG A 761 15.34 -12.40 -25.08
N HIS A 762 15.32 -12.48 -23.75
CA HIS A 762 16.09 -13.49 -23.03
C HIS A 762 15.29 -14.71 -22.62
N LEU A 763 13.97 -14.59 -22.47
CA LEU A 763 13.10 -15.70 -22.07
C LEU A 763 12.31 -16.25 -23.25
N LEU A 764 11.73 -15.38 -24.09
CA LEU A 764 10.98 -15.81 -25.28
C LEU A 764 11.90 -16.09 -26.49
N GLY A 765 13.14 -15.62 -26.48
CA GLY A 765 14.09 -15.78 -27.60
C GLY A 765 13.70 -14.99 -28.86
N ALA A 766 13.03 -13.85 -28.67
CA ALA A 766 12.51 -13.00 -29.74
C ALA A 766 13.14 -11.60 -29.71
N GLU A 767 13.20 -10.88 -30.84
CA GLU A 767 13.70 -9.51 -30.84
C GLU A 767 12.57 -8.51 -30.57
N PRO A 768 12.70 -7.62 -29.57
CA PRO A 768 11.72 -6.57 -29.31
C PRO A 768 11.80 -5.44 -30.35
N PRO A 769 10.71 -4.67 -30.56
CA PRO A 769 10.73 -3.51 -31.43
C PRO A 769 11.66 -2.41 -30.90
N GLN A 770 12.41 -1.78 -31.79
CA GLN A 770 13.31 -0.68 -31.42
C GLN A 770 12.51 0.58 -31.05
N GLY A 771 12.85 1.19 -29.91
CA GLY A 771 12.38 2.52 -29.55
C GLY A 771 10.88 2.65 -29.31
N TYR A 772 10.16 1.56 -29.01
CA TYR A 772 8.73 1.64 -28.68
C TYR A 772 8.50 2.52 -27.44
N GLU A 773 7.63 3.52 -27.53
CA GLU A 773 7.31 4.44 -26.44
C GLU A 773 5.94 4.13 -25.85
N ILE A 774 5.94 3.53 -24.65
CA ILE A 774 4.71 3.26 -23.92
C ILE A 774 4.07 4.59 -23.49
N GLY A 775 2.79 4.81 -23.85
CA GLY A 775 2.05 6.03 -23.48
C GLY A 775 1.63 6.91 -24.63
N ASN A 776 2.17 6.65 -25.82
CA ASN A 776 1.77 7.38 -27.02
C ASN A 776 0.57 6.73 -27.73
N LEU A 777 0.13 5.55 -27.30
CA LEU A 777 -1.04 4.89 -27.89
C LEU A 777 -2.30 5.71 -27.60
N ARG A 778 -2.89 6.29 -28.64
CA ARG A 778 -4.22 6.89 -28.60
C ARG A 778 -5.24 5.84 -29.00
N ILE A 779 -6.03 5.36 -28.05
CA ILE A 779 -7.21 4.55 -28.36
C ILE A 779 -8.35 5.55 -28.60
N PRO A 780 -9.05 5.50 -29.75
CA PRO A 780 -10.28 6.25 -29.93
C PRO A 780 -11.23 5.84 -28.80
N ILE A 781 -11.58 6.77 -27.91
CA ILE A 781 -12.67 6.55 -26.97
C ILE A 781 -13.92 6.58 -27.86
N GLY A 782 -14.54 5.40 -28.02
CA GLY A 782 -15.77 5.23 -28.80
C GLY A 782 -16.93 6.01 -28.21
#